data_AF-A0A8C5G9R2-F1
#
_entry.id   AF-A0A8C5G9R2-F1
#
_cell.length_a   1.000
_cell.length_b   1.000
_cell.length_c   1.000
_cell.angle_alpha   90.00
_cell.angle_beta   90.00
_cell.angle_gamma   90.00
#
_symmetry.space_group_name_H-M   'P 1'
#
loop_
_entity.id
_entity.type
_entity.pdbx_description
1 polymer ?
#
loop_
_entity_poly.entity_id
_entity_poly.type
_entity_poly.pdbx_seq_one_letter_code
_entity_poly.pdbx_strand_id
1 'polypeptide(L)'
;MLGKAQKAGEPSVRIHTAGATHTRRERRAPFISVRPAPGSGANMTGVGALRAAVVRRGRASGGEHTFIQRQFGAMLQPGVNKFSLRMFGSHKAVAMEQERLKSAGAWIIHPYSDFRFYWDLLMLVLMMGNLIVLPVGITFFRDENTPSWIIFNVVSDTLFMVDLVLNFRTGIVKEDNTEILLDPRAIRQNYLKSWFLVDFVSSIPVDYIFLMVDSLDSEVYRTARALRIVRFTKILSLLRLLRLSRLIRYIHQWEEIFHMTYDLASAMVRIVNLIGMMLLLCHWDGCLQFLVPMLQDFPPDCWVSKNLMVNDTWGVQYSYALFKAMSHMLCIGYGAQAPEGMTDVWLTMLSMIVGATCYAMFIGHATALIQSLDSSRRQYQEKYKQVEQYMSFHKLPADVRQKIHEYYEHRFQGKMFDEENILGELSEPLKEEIVSFNCRSLVANMPLFANADPNFVTAVLTKLRFEVFQPSDFIIREGTVGRKMYFIQHGRVSVLTRGNKETKLSDGSYFGEICLLTRGRRTASVRADTYCRLYSLSVDSFNEVLEEHPMMRRAFETVAVDRLDRIGRKNSVLLRKSSQGGSLGSSMGRGGAMQDAIAAAAAGRSCIMGGSGAVSPRPRPVIWAPLVHAPLQTAAATSNVAIALMH
;
A
#
# COMPACT_ATOMS: atom_id res chain seq x y z
N MET A 1 -9.46 52.62 -14.28
CA MET A 1 -10.36 52.59 -15.45
C MET A 1 -11.00 51.22 -15.53
N LEU A 2 -12.33 51.20 -15.45
CA LEU A 2 -13.20 50.02 -15.49
C LEU A 2 -13.35 49.48 -16.91
N GLY A 3 -13.48 48.16 -17.06
CA GLY A 3 -13.68 47.51 -18.35
C GLY A 3 -14.15 46.05 -18.28
N LYS A 4 -15.39 45.85 -17.80
CA LYS A 4 -16.39 44.80 -18.14
C LYS A 4 -15.92 43.35 -18.42
N ALA A 5 -16.24 42.46 -17.48
CA ALA A 5 -16.37 41.01 -17.69
C ALA A 5 -17.81 40.64 -18.10
N GLN A 6 -17.91 39.74 -19.09
CA GLN A 6 -19.15 39.34 -19.76
C GLN A 6 -19.55 37.92 -19.30
N LYS A 7 -20.83 37.76 -18.93
CA LYS A 7 -21.50 36.53 -18.47
C LYS A 7 -21.73 35.52 -19.60
N ALA A 8 -21.53 34.23 -19.31
CA ALA A 8 -22.21 33.05 -19.87
C ALA A 8 -21.85 31.84 -18.98
N GLY A 9 -22.68 30.89 -18.57
CA GLY A 9 -24.10 30.58 -18.73
C GLY A 9 -24.30 29.20 -18.08
N GLU A 10 -25.19 29.09 -17.09
CA GLU A 10 -25.60 27.81 -16.46
C GLU A 10 -26.64 27.09 -17.34
N PRO A 11 -26.67 25.74 -17.37
CA PRO A 11 -27.85 25.01 -17.78
C PRO A 11 -28.68 24.55 -16.56
N SER A 12 -29.93 25.00 -16.58
CA SER A 12 -31.05 24.57 -15.75
C SER A 12 -31.42 23.10 -16.00
N VAL A 13 -31.59 22.31 -14.94
CA VAL A 13 -32.25 21.00 -14.99
C VAL A 13 -33.65 21.15 -14.39
N ARG A 14 -34.67 21.04 -15.25
CA ARG A 14 -36.08 20.97 -14.87
C ARG A 14 -36.43 19.59 -14.33
N ILE A 15 -37.14 19.60 -13.22
CA ILE A 15 -37.86 18.48 -12.62
C ILE A 15 -39.15 18.27 -13.43
N HIS A 16 -39.39 17.05 -13.92
CA HIS A 16 -40.71 16.59 -14.35
C HIS A 16 -41.06 15.29 -13.62
N THR A 17 -42.15 15.35 -12.87
CA THR A 17 -42.85 14.28 -12.20
C THR A 17 -43.92 13.66 -13.10
N ALA A 18 -43.92 12.34 -13.22
CA ALA A 18 -45.04 11.42 -13.50
C ALA A 18 -44.41 10.00 -13.49
N GLY A 19 -44.92 8.94 -12.87
CA GLY A 19 -46.30 8.59 -12.54
C GLY A 19 -46.65 7.28 -13.27
N ALA A 20 -46.82 6.20 -12.49
CA ALA A 20 -47.57 4.96 -12.80
C ALA A 20 -46.85 3.64 -13.22
N THR A 21 -47.06 2.64 -12.35
CA THR A 21 -47.55 1.25 -12.58
C THR A 21 -46.63 0.09 -13.03
N HIS A 22 -46.32 -0.76 -12.03
CA HIS A 22 -46.43 -2.23 -11.94
C HIS A 22 -46.33 -3.17 -13.17
N THR A 23 -45.42 -4.15 -13.08
CA THR A 23 -45.52 -5.62 -13.36
C THR A 23 -44.09 -6.16 -13.62
N ARG A 24 -43.63 -7.40 -13.39
CA ARG A 24 -44.05 -8.64 -12.69
C ARG A 24 -42.83 -9.61 -12.76
N ARG A 25 -42.55 -10.32 -11.66
CA ARG A 25 -41.87 -11.65 -11.49
C ARG A 25 -40.50 -11.96 -12.12
N GLU A 26 -39.63 -12.55 -11.27
CA GLU A 26 -38.90 -13.82 -11.53
C GLU A 26 -38.62 -14.54 -10.20
N ARG A 27 -39.35 -15.63 -9.90
CA ARG A 27 -38.97 -17.06 -9.94
C ARG A 27 -37.93 -17.49 -8.89
N ARG A 28 -38.43 -18.02 -7.76
CA ARG A 28 -37.74 -18.98 -6.90
C ARG A 28 -38.09 -20.41 -7.34
N ALA A 29 -37.10 -21.28 -7.43
CA ALA A 29 -37.24 -22.75 -7.50
C ALA A 29 -36.82 -23.39 -6.16
N PRO A 30 -37.31 -24.60 -5.82
CA PRO A 30 -37.54 -25.02 -4.44
C PRO A 30 -36.43 -25.91 -3.87
N PHE A 31 -36.18 -25.79 -2.56
CA PHE A 31 -35.41 -26.77 -1.80
C PHE A 31 -36.34 -27.81 -1.15
N ILE A 32 -35.98 -29.07 -1.35
CA ILE A 32 -36.71 -30.29 -0.97
C ILE A 32 -36.70 -30.47 0.55
N SER A 33 -37.89 -30.71 1.10
CA SER A 33 -38.11 -31.13 2.49
C SER A 33 -37.89 -32.63 2.62
N VAL A 34 -36.93 -33.04 3.44
CA VAL A 34 -36.81 -34.42 3.94
C VAL A 34 -37.06 -34.39 5.45
N ARG A 35 -38.18 -34.97 5.89
CA ARG A 35 -38.42 -35.33 7.29
C ARG A 35 -37.74 -36.68 7.58
N PRO A 36 -37.23 -36.90 8.80
CA PRO A 36 -37.24 -38.22 9.41
C PRO A 36 -38.28 -38.30 10.55
N ALA A 37 -38.95 -39.44 10.62
CA ALA A 37 -39.87 -39.86 11.69
C ALA A 37 -39.09 -40.55 12.84
N PRO A 38 -39.72 -40.82 14.00
CA PRO A 38 -39.05 -40.92 15.29
C PRO A 38 -38.56 -42.34 15.63
N GLY A 39 -37.46 -42.42 16.38
CA GLY A 39 -36.92 -43.66 16.94
C GLY A 39 -36.41 -43.44 18.36
N SER A 40 -36.88 -44.31 19.27
CA SER A 40 -36.74 -44.32 20.72
C SER A 40 -35.35 -44.70 21.25
N GLY A 41 -34.99 -44.16 22.42
CA GLY A 41 -34.50 -44.99 23.53
C GLY A 41 -33.03 -44.86 23.96
N ALA A 42 -32.87 -44.45 25.22
CA ALA A 42 -31.85 -44.85 26.20
C ALA A 42 -30.52 -44.06 26.36
N ASN A 43 -30.49 -43.31 27.48
CA ASN A 43 -29.45 -43.19 28.52
C ASN A 43 -27.96 -42.99 28.17
N MET A 44 -27.39 -41.86 28.60
CA MET A 44 -26.53 -41.82 29.82
C MET A 44 -26.04 -40.40 30.21
N THR A 45 -26.34 -40.02 31.46
CA THR A 45 -25.49 -39.34 32.46
C THR A 45 -24.80 -37.99 32.17
N GLY A 46 -25.41 -36.91 32.68
CA GLY A 46 -24.99 -36.39 33.99
C GLY A 46 -23.68 -35.59 34.14
N VAL A 47 -23.43 -34.53 33.34
CA VAL A 47 -22.54 -33.40 33.74
C VAL A 47 -23.05 -32.03 33.24
N GLY A 48 -24.04 -31.98 32.33
CA GLY A 48 -24.48 -30.73 31.69
C GLY A 48 -25.47 -29.84 32.49
N ALA A 49 -26.03 -30.32 33.60
CA ALA A 49 -27.15 -29.66 34.28
C ALA A 49 -26.74 -28.55 35.27
N LEU A 50 -25.46 -28.44 35.66
CA LEU A 50 -25.01 -27.48 36.67
C LEU A 50 -24.54 -26.12 36.10
N ARG A 51 -24.38 -25.97 34.78
CA ARG A 51 -24.02 -24.69 34.14
C ARG A 51 -25.22 -23.86 33.67
N ALA A 52 -26.43 -24.42 33.66
CA ALA A 52 -27.64 -23.73 33.20
C ALA A 52 -28.42 -23.00 34.32
N ALA A 53 -28.03 -23.17 35.60
CA ALA A 53 -28.80 -22.67 36.75
C ALA A 53 -28.25 -21.38 37.41
N VAL A 54 -27.11 -20.84 36.96
CA VAL A 54 -26.52 -19.59 37.54
C VAL A 54 -26.79 -18.34 36.68
N VAL A 55 -27.40 -18.47 35.49
CA VAL A 55 -27.67 -17.33 34.59
C VAL A 55 -29.02 -16.65 34.83
N ARG A 56 -29.81 -17.09 35.82
CA ARG A 56 -31.17 -16.55 36.04
C ARG A 56 -31.29 -15.70 37.31
N ARG A 57 -30.56 -14.59 37.36
CA ARG A 57 -30.92 -13.43 38.22
C ARG A 57 -30.18 -12.13 37.81
N GLY A 58 -30.24 -11.78 36.54
CA GLY A 58 -30.04 -10.40 36.08
C GLY A 58 -31.39 -9.77 35.80
N ARG A 59 -31.93 -9.04 36.78
CA ARG A 59 -33.15 -8.24 36.61
C ARG A 59 -32.87 -7.20 35.52
N ALA A 60 -33.45 -7.39 34.34
CA ALA A 60 -33.43 -6.40 33.27
C ALA A 60 -34.20 -5.16 33.75
N SER A 61 -33.49 -4.16 34.27
CA SER A 61 -34.04 -2.81 34.32
C SER A 61 -33.95 -2.24 32.91
N GLY A 62 -35.05 -2.37 32.16
CA GLY A 62 -35.23 -1.64 30.91
C GLY A 62 -35.39 -0.16 31.23
N GLY A 63 -34.27 0.54 31.37
CA GLY A 63 -34.25 2.00 31.31
C GLY A 63 -34.38 2.41 29.85
N GLU A 64 -35.34 3.28 29.55
CA GLU A 64 -35.45 3.96 28.27
C GLU A 64 -34.17 4.79 28.03
N HIS A 65 -33.15 4.17 27.44
CA HIS A 65 -31.99 4.92 26.98
C HIS A 65 -32.44 5.89 25.90
N THR A 66 -32.23 7.19 26.14
CA THR A 66 -32.52 8.26 25.19
C THR A 66 -31.82 7.98 23.86
N PHE A 67 -32.40 8.43 22.75
CA PHE A 67 -31.82 8.24 21.40
C PHE A 67 -30.32 8.62 21.35
N ILE A 68 -29.96 9.70 22.03
CA ILE A 68 -28.58 10.21 22.17
C ILE A 68 -27.68 9.20 22.90
N GLN A 69 -28.13 8.55 23.97
CA GLN A 69 -27.35 7.53 24.68
C GLN A 69 -27.08 6.31 23.81
N ARG A 70 -28.05 5.91 22.96
CA ARG A 70 -27.85 4.79 22.02
C ARG A 70 -26.84 5.15 20.94
N GLN A 71 -26.94 6.35 20.38
CA GLN A 71 -26.01 6.81 19.34
C GLN A 71 -24.59 6.97 19.88
N PHE A 72 -24.43 7.56 21.07
CA PHE A 72 -23.12 7.69 21.70
C PHE A 72 -22.55 6.33 22.10
N GLY A 73 -23.35 5.43 22.66
CA GLY A 73 -22.94 4.06 22.98
C GLY A 73 -22.54 3.23 21.74
N ALA A 74 -23.10 3.54 20.57
CA ALA A 74 -22.66 2.94 19.30
C ALA A 74 -21.29 3.48 18.85
N MET A 75 -20.99 4.75 19.11
CA MET A 75 -19.70 5.37 18.75
C MET A 75 -18.52 4.82 19.55
N LEU A 76 -18.76 4.27 20.75
CA LEU A 76 -17.75 3.62 21.61
C LEU A 76 -17.41 2.18 21.17
N GLN A 77 -18.22 1.60 20.30
CA GLN A 77 -18.03 0.27 19.74
C GLN A 77 -17.14 0.33 18.49
N PRO A 78 -16.44 -0.77 18.13
CA PRO A 78 -15.74 -0.84 16.86
C PRO A 78 -16.76 -0.78 15.71
N GLY A 79 -16.59 0.21 14.83
CA GLY A 79 -17.39 0.37 13.62
C GLY A 79 -17.07 -0.72 12.59
N VAL A 80 -17.99 -0.96 11.66
CA VAL A 80 -17.71 -1.85 10.53
C VAL A 80 -17.02 -1.03 9.44
N ASN A 81 -15.69 -1.08 9.41
CA ASN A 81 -14.87 -0.40 8.41
C ASN A 81 -13.77 -1.33 7.87
N LYS A 82 -13.03 -0.88 6.84
CA LYS A 82 -11.95 -1.66 6.19
C LYS A 82 -10.89 -2.13 7.20
N PHE A 83 -10.57 -1.28 8.17
CA PHE A 83 -9.59 -1.58 9.22
C PHE A 83 -10.09 -2.69 10.14
N SER A 84 -11.31 -2.58 10.67
CA SER A 84 -11.92 -3.61 11.54
C SER A 84 -12.10 -4.94 10.81
N LEU A 85 -12.39 -4.94 9.51
CA LEU A 85 -12.43 -6.17 8.72
C LEU A 85 -11.04 -6.78 8.50
N ARG A 86 -9.98 -5.98 8.35
CA ARG A 86 -8.60 -6.48 8.32
C ARG A 86 -8.16 -7.04 9.68
N MET A 87 -8.57 -6.41 10.78
CA MET A 87 -8.20 -6.81 12.13
C MET A 87 -8.95 -8.06 12.61
N PHE A 88 -10.28 -8.08 12.45
CA PHE A 88 -11.15 -9.15 12.96
C PHE A 88 -11.57 -10.18 11.90
N GLY A 89 -11.24 -9.94 10.62
CA GLY A 89 -11.47 -10.85 9.50
C GLY A 89 -12.87 -10.78 8.88
N SER A 90 -13.94 -10.74 9.67
CA SER A 90 -15.32 -10.80 9.14
C SER A 90 -16.31 -9.90 9.87
N HIS A 91 -17.41 -9.55 9.19
CA HIS A 91 -18.53 -8.81 9.79
C HIS A 91 -19.08 -9.50 11.04
N LYS A 92 -19.13 -10.84 11.05
CA LYS A 92 -19.61 -11.62 12.19
C LYS A 92 -18.65 -11.52 13.38
N ALA A 93 -17.34 -11.56 13.13
CA ALA A 93 -16.34 -11.39 14.18
C ALA A 93 -16.41 -9.98 14.79
N VAL A 94 -16.60 -8.95 13.97
CA VAL A 94 -16.83 -7.57 14.48
C VAL A 94 -18.10 -7.51 15.33
N ALA A 95 -19.19 -8.15 14.92
CA ALA A 95 -20.42 -8.20 15.71
C ALA A 95 -20.23 -8.93 17.06
N MET A 96 -19.49 -10.05 17.07
CA MET A 96 -19.13 -10.75 18.30
C MET A 96 -18.28 -9.87 19.23
N GLU A 97 -17.38 -9.06 18.66
CA GLU A 97 -16.58 -8.12 19.44
C GLU A 97 -17.44 -6.98 20.03
N GLN A 98 -18.42 -6.48 19.28
CA GLN A 98 -19.40 -5.52 19.78
C GLN A 98 -20.22 -6.10 20.95
N GLU A 99 -20.63 -7.37 20.87
CA GLU A 99 -21.30 -8.08 21.96
C GLU A 99 -20.38 -8.25 23.17
N ARG A 100 -19.10 -8.60 22.95
CA ARG A 100 -18.09 -8.71 24.00
C ARG A 100 -17.94 -7.40 24.75
N LEU A 101 -17.84 -6.27 24.04
CA LEU A 101 -17.76 -4.94 24.66
C LEU A 101 -19.00 -4.61 25.49
N LYS A 102 -20.21 -4.90 24.97
CA LYS A 102 -21.46 -4.70 25.72
C LYS A 102 -21.51 -5.49 27.03
N SER A 103 -20.86 -6.66 27.05
CA SER A 103 -20.77 -7.51 28.25
C SER A 103 -19.67 -7.09 29.25
N ALA A 104 -18.65 -6.34 28.81
CA ALA A 104 -17.47 -6.04 29.61
C ALA A 104 -17.70 -4.98 30.69
N GLY A 105 -18.62 -4.04 30.47
CA GLY A 105 -18.98 -3.02 31.47
C GLY A 105 -19.64 -1.79 30.86
N ALA A 106 -20.19 -0.93 31.72
CA ALA A 106 -20.80 0.33 31.29
C ALA A 106 -19.72 1.33 30.87
N TRP A 107 -19.91 1.96 29.71
CA TRP A 107 -19.07 3.04 29.17
C TRP A 107 -17.59 2.66 29.01
N ILE A 108 -17.31 1.49 28.43
CA ILE A 108 -15.97 1.09 28.01
C ILE A 108 -15.76 1.50 26.56
N ILE A 109 -14.61 2.10 26.28
CA ILE A 109 -14.22 2.60 24.97
C ILE A 109 -13.37 1.52 24.31
N HIS A 110 -13.83 1.03 23.17
CA HIS A 110 -13.01 0.14 22.37
C HIS A 110 -11.87 0.94 21.71
N PRO A 111 -10.62 0.44 21.71
CA PRO A 111 -9.47 1.18 21.15
C PRO A 111 -9.63 1.49 19.66
N TYR A 112 -10.33 0.63 18.92
CA TYR A 112 -10.66 0.81 17.49
C TYR A 112 -12.07 1.36 17.24
N SER A 113 -12.63 2.08 18.21
CA SER A 113 -13.92 2.76 18.03
C SER A 113 -13.75 4.08 17.27
N ASP A 114 -14.80 4.50 16.58
CA ASP A 114 -14.80 5.79 15.87
C ASP A 114 -14.67 6.95 16.89
N PHE A 115 -15.27 6.81 18.08
CA PHE A 115 -15.10 7.78 19.17
C PHE A 115 -13.64 7.94 19.57
N ARG A 116 -12.93 6.83 19.83
CA ARG A 116 -11.52 6.89 20.23
C ARG A 116 -10.66 7.50 19.13
N PHE A 117 -10.91 7.13 17.88
CA PHE A 117 -10.22 7.69 16.72
C PHE A 117 -10.34 9.22 16.64
N TYR A 118 -11.56 9.77 16.68
CA TYR A 118 -11.75 11.23 16.61
C TYR A 118 -11.24 11.95 17.87
N TRP A 119 -11.36 11.31 19.04
CA TRP A 119 -10.79 11.84 20.28
C TRP A 119 -9.27 11.94 20.19
N ASP A 120 -8.60 10.88 19.74
CA ASP A 120 -7.15 10.88 19.57
C ASP A 120 -6.69 11.90 18.51
N LEU A 121 -7.48 12.10 17.44
CA LEU A 121 -7.21 13.14 16.44
C LEU A 121 -7.31 14.55 17.05
N LEU A 122 -8.35 14.82 17.84
CA LEU A 122 -8.50 16.07 18.57
C LEU A 122 -7.33 16.29 19.53
N MET A 123 -6.97 15.26 20.30
CA MET A 123 -5.84 15.31 21.23
C MET A 123 -4.52 15.51 20.51
N LEU A 124 -4.32 14.91 19.32
CA LEU A 124 -3.13 15.09 18.50
C LEU A 124 -2.96 16.55 18.05
N VAL A 125 -4.04 17.16 17.52
CA VAL A 125 -4.03 18.56 17.07
C VAL A 125 -3.80 19.50 18.26
N LEU A 126 -4.52 19.27 19.37
CA LEU A 126 -4.34 20.03 20.60
C LEU A 126 -2.91 19.89 21.13
N MET A 127 -2.35 18.68 21.13
CA MET A 127 -1.00 18.39 21.58
C MET A 127 0.03 19.13 20.75
N MET A 128 -0.05 19.01 19.43
CA MET A 128 0.87 19.70 18.51
C MET A 128 0.83 21.21 18.73
N GLY A 129 -0.37 21.78 18.86
CA GLY A 129 -0.54 23.20 19.20
C GLY A 129 0.13 23.57 20.52
N ASN A 130 -0.08 22.79 21.59
CA ASN A 130 0.53 23.06 22.89
C ASN A 130 2.06 22.96 22.88
N LEU A 131 2.63 21.94 22.22
CA LEU A 131 4.08 21.74 22.18
C LEU A 131 4.81 22.86 21.41
N ILE A 132 4.10 23.60 20.56
CA ILE A 132 4.62 24.78 19.85
C ILE A 132 4.34 26.08 20.64
N VAL A 133 3.11 26.25 21.14
CA VAL A 133 2.69 27.52 21.76
C VAL A 133 3.25 27.69 23.17
N LEU A 134 3.33 26.62 23.97
CA LEU A 134 3.74 26.72 25.37
C LEU A 134 5.18 27.21 25.54
N PRO A 135 6.21 26.63 24.86
CA PRO A 135 7.58 27.14 24.97
C PRO A 135 7.67 28.63 24.62
N VAL A 136 7.04 29.05 23.52
CA VAL A 136 7.06 30.46 23.08
C VAL A 136 6.42 31.37 24.12
N GLY A 137 5.26 30.99 24.65
CA GLY A 137 4.57 31.79 25.65
C GLY A 137 5.37 31.93 26.95
N ILE A 138 5.98 30.84 27.42
CA ILE A 138 6.80 30.82 28.65
C ILE A 138 8.06 31.70 28.48
N THR A 139 8.66 31.73 27.29
CA THR A 139 9.95 32.40 27.07
C THR A 139 9.81 33.86 26.64
N PHE A 140 8.92 34.16 25.70
CA PHE A 140 8.89 35.47 25.03
C PHE A 140 7.75 36.39 25.49
N PHE A 141 6.69 35.86 26.10
CA PHE A 141 5.62 36.70 26.64
C PHE A 141 5.92 37.12 28.07
N ARG A 142 6.02 38.45 28.29
CA ARG A 142 6.30 39.05 29.60
C ARG A 142 5.07 39.03 30.52
N ASP A 143 3.88 39.26 29.96
CA ASP A 143 2.60 39.26 30.68
C ASP A 143 1.79 38.00 30.35
N GLU A 144 2.11 36.90 31.03
CA GLU A 144 1.40 35.61 30.88
C GLU A 144 -0.02 35.66 31.48
N ASN A 145 -0.38 36.70 32.25
CA ASN A 145 -1.68 36.81 32.92
C ASN A 145 -2.79 37.38 32.04
N THR A 146 -2.60 37.46 30.72
CA THR A 146 -3.68 37.90 29.81
C THR A 146 -4.86 36.91 29.86
N PRO A 147 -6.12 37.40 29.89
CA PRO A 147 -7.29 36.52 29.94
C PRO A 147 -7.31 35.47 28.83
N SER A 148 -6.84 35.81 27.63
CA SER A 148 -6.73 34.90 26.49
C SER A 148 -5.76 33.72 26.74
N TRP A 149 -4.60 33.98 27.35
CA TRP A 149 -3.62 32.95 27.65
C TRP A 149 -4.13 31.99 28.72
N ILE A 150 -4.75 32.54 29.77
CA ILE A 150 -5.35 31.74 30.85
C ILE A 150 -6.48 30.86 30.31
N ILE A 151 -7.39 31.43 29.48
CA ILE A 151 -8.48 30.65 28.87
C ILE A 151 -7.91 29.51 28.02
N PHE A 152 -6.91 29.78 27.18
CA PHE A 152 -6.27 28.75 26.36
C PHE A 152 -5.68 27.61 27.21
N ASN A 153 -4.93 27.94 28.25
CA ASN A 153 -4.32 26.94 29.14
C ASN A 153 -5.37 26.14 29.91
N VAL A 154 -6.37 26.79 30.51
CA VAL A 154 -7.43 26.11 31.27
C VAL A 154 -8.24 25.16 30.38
N VAL A 155 -8.60 25.58 29.17
CA VAL A 155 -9.31 24.71 28.21
C VAL A 155 -8.44 23.52 27.82
N SER A 156 -7.17 23.77 27.49
CA SER A 156 -6.19 22.74 27.15
C SER A 156 -6.04 21.72 28.28
N ASP A 157 -5.76 22.18 29.51
CA ASP A 157 -5.55 21.32 30.68
C ASP A 157 -6.81 20.53 31.05
N THR A 158 -8.00 21.13 30.88
CA THR A 158 -9.28 20.43 31.06
C THR A 158 -9.44 19.28 30.09
N LEU A 159 -9.13 19.48 28.80
CA LEU A 159 -9.21 18.40 27.80
C LEU A 159 -8.21 17.27 28.09
N PHE A 160 -6.99 17.60 28.56
CA PHE A 160 -6.03 16.58 28.99
C PHE A 160 -6.45 15.84 30.26
N MET A 161 -7.17 16.49 31.16
CA MET A 161 -7.77 15.85 32.33
C MET A 161 -8.89 14.89 31.92
N VAL A 162 -9.72 15.28 30.95
CA VAL A 162 -10.75 14.39 30.37
C VAL A 162 -10.07 13.20 29.69
N ASP A 163 -9.02 13.41 28.91
CA ASP A 163 -8.23 12.33 28.26
C ASP A 163 -7.69 11.33 29.29
N LEU A 164 -7.13 11.82 30.41
CA LEU A 164 -6.66 10.98 31.52
C LEU A 164 -7.79 10.09 32.06
N VAL A 165 -8.99 10.64 32.26
CA VAL A 165 -10.16 9.86 32.72
C VAL A 165 -10.61 8.85 31.68
N LEU A 166 -10.61 9.22 30.39
CA LEU A 166 -10.98 8.31 29.30
C LEU A 166 -9.99 7.15 29.17
N ASN A 167 -8.69 7.37 29.43
CA ASN A 167 -7.68 6.31 29.39
C ASN A 167 -7.93 5.19 30.43
N PHE A 168 -8.59 5.48 31.56
CA PHE A 168 -9.06 4.43 32.49
C PHE A 168 -10.22 3.57 31.95
N ARG A 169 -10.84 3.97 30.85
CA ARG A 169 -11.97 3.31 30.20
C ARG A 169 -11.65 2.80 28.79
N THR A 170 -10.47 3.10 28.25
CA THR A 170 -10.02 2.61 26.95
C THR A 170 -9.44 1.21 27.06
N GLY A 171 -9.90 0.30 26.20
CA GLY A 171 -9.34 -1.05 26.11
C GLY A 171 -7.88 -1.05 25.65
N ILE A 172 -7.10 -2.00 26.16
CA ILE A 172 -5.67 -2.11 25.87
C ILE A 172 -5.44 -3.26 24.89
N VAL A 173 -4.78 -2.98 23.78
CA VAL A 173 -4.34 -4.01 22.81
C VAL A 173 -3.01 -4.59 23.32
N LYS A 174 -2.92 -5.92 23.46
CA LYS A 174 -1.64 -6.59 23.78
C LYS A 174 -0.73 -6.62 22.55
N GLU A 175 0.58 -6.70 22.76
CA GLU A 175 1.63 -6.65 21.71
C GLU A 175 1.40 -7.66 20.58
N ASP A 176 0.82 -8.83 20.87
CA ASP A 176 0.55 -9.84 19.84
C ASP A 176 -0.65 -9.51 18.93
N ASN A 177 -1.37 -8.40 19.16
CA ASN A 177 -2.58 -8.00 18.42
C ASN A 177 -3.72 -9.04 18.41
N THR A 178 -3.60 -10.13 19.17
CA THR A 178 -4.57 -11.23 19.23
C THR A 178 -5.68 -11.00 20.26
N GLU A 179 -5.41 -10.24 21.31
CA GLU A 179 -6.34 -10.02 22.42
C GLU A 179 -6.43 -8.55 22.84
N ILE A 180 -7.67 -8.07 22.95
CA ILE A 180 -7.98 -6.73 23.48
C ILE A 180 -8.54 -6.87 24.89
N LEU A 181 -7.85 -6.30 25.86
CA LEU A 181 -8.26 -6.28 27.26
C LEU A 181 -9.38 -5.25 27.47
N LEU A 182 -10.59 -5.73 27.77
CA LEU A 182 -11.78 -4.90 28.02
C LEU A 182 -12.23 -4.88 29.49
N ASP A 183 -11.66 -5.72 30.36
CA ASP A 183 -12.03 -5.74 31.78
C ASP A 183 -11.61 -4.42 32.45
N PRO A 184 -12.57 -3.64 33.01
CA PRO A 184 -12.28 -2.34 33.63
C PRO A 184 -11.27 -2.41 34.78
N ARG A 185 -11.24 -3.52 35.53
CA ARG A 185 -10.29 -3.69 36.65
C ARG A 185 -8.88 -3.89 36.15
N ALA A 186 -8.73 -4.72 35.12
CA ALA A 186 -7.45 -5.02 34.52
C ALA A 186 -6.87 -3.80 33.76
N ILE A 187 -7.70 -3.04 33.04
CA ILE A 187 -7.31 -1.78 32.38
C ILE A 187 -6.73 -0.81 33.41
N ARG A 188 -7.44 -0.58 34.52
CA ARG A 188 -7.00 0.35 35.57
C ARG A 188 -5.66 -0.07 36.18
N GLN A 189 -5.50 -1.33 36.55
CA GLN A 189 -4.27 -1.82 37.18
C GLN A 189 -3.07 -1.70 36.24
N ASN A 190 -3.26 -2.00 34.95
CA ASN A 190 -2.19 -1.89 33.98
C ASN A 190 -1.81 -0.42 33.71
N TYR A 191 -2.80 0.47 33.59
CA TYR A 191 -2.56 1.90 33.36
C TYR A 191 -1.86 2.57 34.55
N LEU A 192 -2.28 2.27 35.78
CA LEU A 192 -1.65 2.80 37.00
C LEU A 192 -0.19 2.38 37.17
N LYS A 193 0.19 1.18 36.69
CA LYS A 193 1.57 0.68 36.77
C LYS A 193 2.48 1.21 35.67
N SER A 194 1.92 1.72 34.58
CA SER A 194 2.67 2.12 33.39
C SER A 194 2.74 3.65 33.28
N TRP A 195 1.79 4.26 32.57
CA TRP A 195 1.90 5.64 32.08
C TRP A 195 1.16 6.68 32.94
N PHE A 196 0.39 6.23 33.94
CA PHE A 196 -0.45 7.13 34.75
C PHE A 196 0.34 8.28 35.38
N LEU A 197 1.51 8.03 35.97
CA LEU A 197 2.26 9.07 36.68
C LEU A 197 2.66 10.23 35.75
N VAL A 198 3.16 9.91 34.55
CA VAL A 198 3.58 10.90 33.55
C VAL A 198 2.36 11.65 32.99
N ASP A 199 1.28 10.93 32.70
CA ASP A 199 0.06 11.54 32.18
C ASP A 199 -0.62 12.44 33.22
N PHE A 200 -0.60 12.06 34.51
CA PHE A 200 -1.14 12.84 35.62
C PHE A 200 -0.35 14.14 35.84
N VAL A 201 0.98 14.04 36.00
CA VAL A 201 1.85 15.21 36.20
C VAL A 201 1.75 16.18 35.03
N SER A 202 1.63 15.66 33.80
CA SER A 202 1.54 16.50 32.60
C SER A 202 0.16 17.13 32.37
N SER A 203 -0.90 16.66 33.05
CA SER A 203 -2.27 17.15 32.87
C SER A 203 -2.72 18.12 33.97
N ILE A 204 -2.00 18.19 35.08
CA ILE A 204 -2.34 19.10 36.19
C ILE A 204 -1.75 20.49 35.92
N PRO A 205 -2.55 21.57 36.10
CA PRO A 205 -2.06 22.95 36.07
C PRO A 205 -1.29 23.29 37.36
N VAL A 206 -0.09 22.72 37.53
CA VAL A 206 0.72 22.86 38.77
C VAL A 206 1.10 24.32 39.03
N ASP A 207 1.34 25.08 37.97
CA ASP A 207 1.62 26.52 37.99
C ASP A 207 0.47 27.33 38.60
N TYR A 208 -0.77 27.13 38.14
CA TYR A 208 -1.94 27.85 38.68
C TYR A 208 -2.27 27.43 40.11
N ILE A 209 -2.12 26.14 40.46
CA ILE A 209 -2.31 25.67 41.84
C ILE A 209 -1.29 26.32 42.76
N PHE A 210 -0.02 26.38 42.34
CA PHE A 210 1.04 27.03 43.12
C PHE A 210 0.77 28.53 43.31
N LEU A 211 0.36 29.24 42.25
CA LEU A 211 -0.02 30.65 42.33
C LEU A 211 -1.20 30.90 43.28
N MET A 212 -2.20 30.00 43.30
CA MET A 212 -3.32 30.09 44.23
C MET A 212 -2.89 29.86 45.68
N VAL A 213 -1.99 28.89 45.93
CA VAL A 213 -1.47 28.62 47.28
C VAL A 213 -0.61 29.78 47.79
N ASP A 214 0.22 30.38 46.94
CA ASP A 214 1.03 31.55 47.30
C ASP A 214 0.17 32.80 47.57
N SER A 215 -0.97 32.93 46.88
CA SER A 215 -1.92 34.04 47.12
C SER A 215 -2.58 34.01 48.50
N LEU A 216 -2.52 32.88 49.21
CA LEU A 216 -3.04 32.72 50.58
C LEU A 216 -2.04 33.20 51.65
N ASP A 217 -0.74 33.31 51.32
CA ASP A 217 0.28 33.80 52.26
C ASP A 217 0.36 35.34 52.19
N SER A 218 -0.09 36.00 53.24
CA SER A 218 -0.24 37.47 53.29
C SER A 218 1.08 38.22 53.52
N GLU A 219 1.27 39.26 52.71
CA GLU A 219 2.00 40.53 52.91
C GLU A 219 3.53 40.66 53.07
N VAL A 220 4.36 39.67 53.43
CA VAL A 220 5.71 40.02 53.97
C VAL A 220 6.96 39.82 53.06
N TYR A 221 6.90 39.19 51.88
CA TYR A 221 8.14 38.92 51.11
C TYR A 221 8.07 39.29 49.61
N ARG A 222 7.84 40.57 49.31
CA ARG A 222 7.17 40.97 48.06
C ARG A 222 8.00 41.22 46.79
N THR A 223 9.34 41.16 46.77
CA THR A 223 10.07 41.49 45.51
C THR A 223 11.10 40.45 45.08
N ALA A 224 12.13 40.16 45.88
CA ALA A 224 13.16 39.18 45.53
C ALA A 224 12.69 37.70 45.62
N ARG A 225 11.67 37.42 46.44
CA ARG A 225 11.01 36.10 46.48
C ARG A 225 10.01 35.95 45.33
N ALA A 226 9.26 37.01 45.02
CA ALA A 226 8.29 37.04 43.93
C ALA A 226 8.94 36.77 42.55
N LEU A 227 10.10 37.37 42.26
CA LEU A 227 10.83 37.09 41.00
C LEU A 227 11.31 35.63 40.91
N ARG A 228 11.81 35.04 42.01
CA ARG A 228 12.19 33.62 42.06
C ARG A 228 10.98 32.70 41.92
N ILE A 229 9.85 33.08 42.51
CA ILE A 229 8.57 32.36 42.40
C ILE A 229 8.08 32.36 40.94
N VAL A 230 8.10 33.51 40.25
CA VAL A 230 7.72 33.59 38.83
C VAL A 230 8.65 32.75 37.94
N ARG A 231 9.95 32.70 38.24
CA ARG A 231 10.88 31.80 37.53
C ARG A 231 10.57 30.33 37.79
N PHE A 232 10.21 29.99 39.03
CA PHE A 232 9.86 28.63 39.42
C PHE A 232 8.53 28.16 38.81
N THR A 233 7.51 29.03 38.72
CA THR A 233 6.25 28.72 38.02
C THR A 233 6.46 28.46 36.53
N LYS A 234 7.37 29.20 35.89
CA LYS A 234 7.79 28.92 34.50
C LYS A 234 8.41 27.53 34.35
N ILE A 235 9.29 27.13 35.27
CA ILE A 235 9.87 25.77 35.25
C ILE A 235 8.80 24.69 35.47
N LEU A 236 7.86 24.91 36.39
CA LEU A 236 6.74 23.99 36.62
C LEU A 236 5.83 23.85 35.40
N SER A 237 5.61 24.94 34.65
CA SER A 237 4.82 24.90 33.42
C SER A 237 5.46 24.06 32.31
N LEU A 238 6.80 23.87 32.33
CA LEU A 238 7.50 22.96 31.41
C LEU A 238 7.19 21.48 31.66
N LEU A 239 6.62 21.10 32.82
CA LEU A 239 6.14 19.73 33.05
C LEU A 239 5.06 19.33 32.03
N ARG A 240 4.38 20.30 31.41
CA ARG A 240 3.44 20.08 30.30
C ARG A 240 4.14 19.55 29.04
N LEU A 241 5.46 19.66 28.91
CA LEU A 241 6.21 19.05 27.79
C LEU A 241 6.33 17.52 27.91
N LEU A 242 6.12 16.95 29.11
CA LEU A 242 6.05 15.49 29.31
C LEU A 242 4.89 14.86 28.52
N ARG A 243 3.95 15.67 28.04
CA ARG A 243 2.91 15.24 27.12
C ARG A 243 3.47 14.73 25.77
N LEU A 244 4.73 15.03 25.43
CA LEU A 244 5.42 14.41 24.28
C LEU A 244 5.36 12.88 24.32
N SER A 245 5.40 12.28 25.52
CA SER A 245 5.26 10.82 25.66
C SER A 245 3.93 10.31 25.09
N ARG A 246 2.83 11.05 25.29
CA ARG A 246 1.51 10.76 24.70
C ARG A 246 1.53 10.94 23.19
N LEU A 247 2.13 12.03 22.71
CA LEU A 247 2.26 12.29 21.27
C LEU A 247 2.93 11.12 20.55
N ILE A 248 4.05 10.63 21.08
CA ILE A 248 4.80 9.51 20.51
C ILE A 248 3.92 8.26 20.45
N ARG A 249 3.22 7.92 21.55
CA ARG A 249 2.32 6.75 21.59
C ARG A 249 1.20 6.85 20.56
N TYR A 250 0.57 8.03 20.46
CA TYR A 250 -0.47 8.26 19.47
C TYR A 250 0.11 8.13 18.05
N ILE A 251 1.22 8.79 17.73
CA ILE A 251 1.82 8.67 16.39
C ILE A 251 2.11 7.21 16.03
N HIS A 252 2.66 6.40 16.94
CA HIS A 252 2.93 4.98 16.68
C HIS A 252 1.64 4.18 16.43
N GLN A 253 0.64 4.34 17.30
CA GLN A 253 -0.66 3.68 17.12
C GLN A 253 -1.34 4.09 15.80
N TRP A 254 -1.24 5.37 15.44
CA TRP A 254 -1.77 5.87 14.18
C TRP A 254 -0.98 5.35 12.97
N GLU A 255 0.35 5.27 13.06
CA GLU A 255 1.21 4.69 12.02
C GLU A 255 0.82 3.24 11.73
N GLU A 256 0.58 2.43 12.78
CA GLU A 256 0.10 1.04 12.63
C GLU A 256 -1.27 0.98 11.93
N ILE A 257 -2.23 1.82 12.35
CA ILE A 257 -3.57 1.87 11.76
C ILE A 257 -3.52 2.31 10.29
N PHE A 258 -2.71 3.34 9.97
CA PHE A 258 -2.55 3.85 8.61
C PHE A 258 -1.85 2.83 7.71
N HIS A 259 -0.80 2.17 8.20
CA HIS A 259 -0.12 1.08 7.49
C HIS A 259 -1.12 -0.02 7.12
N MET A 260 -1.97 -0.41 8.08
CA MET A 260 -3.00 -1.41 7.87
C MET A 260 -4.17 -0.94 7.00
N THR A 261 -4.29 0.33 6.62
CA THR A 261 -5.46 0.85 5.88
C THR A 261 -5.11 1.32 4.46
N TYR A 262 -3.99 2.02 4.30
CA TYR A 262 -3.67 2.80 3.10
C TYR A 262 -2.48 2.28 2.30
N ASP A 263 -1.78 1.24 2.77
CA ASP A 263 -0.60 0.69 2.06
C ASP A 263 0.38 1.79 1.64
N LEU A 264 0.47 2.84 2.47
CA LEU A 264 1.36 3.96 2.24
C LEU A 264 2.77 3.46 2.55
N ALA A 265 3.74 3.76 1.69
CA ALA A 265 5.12 3.32 1.88
C ALA A 265 5.59 3.71 3.28
N SER A 266 5.77 2.72 4.18
CA SER A 266 6.18 2.94 5.58
C SER A 266 7.41 3.86 5.67
N ALA A 267 8.34 3.76 4.72
CA ALA A 267 9.50 4.63 4.62
C ALA A 267 9.15 6.13 4.48
N MET A 268 8.09 6.47 3.75
CA MET A 268 7.61 7.86 3.57
C MET A 268 7.00 8.42 4.86
N VAL A 269 6.21 7.63 5.59
CA VAL A 269 5.65 8.07 6.87
C VAL A 269 6.76 8.32 7.89
N ARG A 270 7.72 7.39 7.98
CA ARG A 270 8.85 7.49 8.91
C ARG A 270 9.70 8.75 8.67
N ILE A 271 9.98 9.11 7.41
CA ILE A 271 10.77 10.33 7.13
C ILE A 271 9.98 11.60 7.47
N VAL A 272 8.67 11.65 7.21
CA VAL A 272 7.83 12.80 7.56
C VAL A 272 7.76 12.96 9.09
N ASN A 273 7.58 11.87 9.83
CA ASN A 273 7.58 11.87 11.29
C ASN A 273 8.92 12.36 11.85
N LEU A 274 10.03 11.93 11.26
CA LEU A 274 11.36 12.37 11.67
C LEU A 274 11.59 13.87 11.40
N ILE A 275 11.19 14.37 10.23
CA ILE A 275 11.26 15.81 9.91
C ILE A 275 10.42 16.61 10.90
N GLY A 276 9.19 16.16 11.20
CA GLY A 276 8.33 16.78 12.19
C GLY A 276 8.97 16.85 13.58
N MET A 277 9.57 15.75 14.04
CA MET A 277 10.28 15.69 15.32
C MET A 277 11.51 16.61 15.33
N MET A 278 12.27 16.65 14.24
CA MET A 278 13.44 17.51 14.09
C MET A 278 13.06 19.00 14.16
N LEU A 279 11.98 19.41 13.49
CA LEU A 279 11.45 20.77 13.57
C LEU A 279 11.00 21.13 14.99
N LEU A 280 10.35 20.20 15.69
CA LEU A 280 9.91 20.41 17.07
C LEU A 280 11.10 20.55 18.04
N LEU A 281 12.11 19.69 17.91
CA LEU A 281 13.33 19.78 18.72
C LEU A 281 14.11 21.07 18.44
N CYS A 282 14.22 21.48 17.18
CA CYS A 282 14.82 22.77 16.81
C CYS A 282 14.08 23.95 17.44
N HIS A 283 12.75 23.89 17.45
CA HIS A 283 11.89 24.88 18.05
C HIS A 283 12.12 24.97 19.58
N TRP A 284 12.16 23.82 20.27
CA TRP A 284 12.42 23.75 21.70
C TRP A 284 13.82 24.21 22.07
N ASP A 285 14.82 23.82 21.29
CA ASP A 285 16.19 24.28 21.49
C ASP A 285 16.28 25.80 21.29
N GLY A 286 15.65 26.37 20.27
CA GLY A 286 15.57 27.82 20.09
C GLY A 286 14.92 28.53 21.29
N CYS A 287 13.80 28.00 21.79
CA CYS A 287 13.16 28.53 22.99
C CYS A 287 14.07 28.40 24.22
N LEU A 288 14.75 27.26 24.42
CA LEU A 288 15.66 27.02 25.53
C LEU A 288 16.87 27.97 25.52
N GLN A 289 17.45 28.22 24.34
CA GLN A 289 18.58 29.13 24.14
C GLN A 289 18.24 30.58 24.54
N PHE A 290 16.98 30.99 24.44
CA PHE A 290 16.51 32.30 24.93
C PHE A 290 16.00 32.24 26.38
N LEU A 291 15.37 31.12 26.78
CA LEU A 291 14.83 30.90 28.12
C LEU A 291 15.89 31.09 29.20
N VAL A 292 17.06 30.48 29.03
CA VAL A 292 18.09 30.46 30.08
C VAL A 292 18.68 31.85 30.33
N PRO A 293 19.09 32.63 29.31
CA PRO A 293 19.46 34.04 29.51
C PRO A 293 18.35 34.87 30.16
N MET A 294 17.08 34.63 29.79
CA MET A 294 15.94 35.33 30.40
C MET A 294 15.79 35.00 31.90
N LEU A 295 15.99 33.75 32.31
CA LEU A 295 15.98 33.33 33.73
C LEU A 295 17.16 33.91 34.55
N GLN A 296 18.24 34.30 33.88
CA GLN A 296 19.42 34.95 34.46
C GLN A 296 19.39 36.48 34.39
N ASP A 297 18.26 37.08 33.99
CA ASP A 297 18.10 38.52 33.80
C ASP A 297 19.05 39.13 32.74
N PHE A 298 19.31 38.38 31.66
CA PHE A 298 20.12 38.82 30.51
C PHE A 298 21.51 39.36 30.89
N PRO A 299 22.42 38.50 31.39
CA PRO A 299 23.74 38.95 31.80
C PRO A 299 24.54 39.53 30.61
N PRO A 300 25.52 40.42 30.83
CA PRO A 300 26.17 41.18 29.76
C PRO A 300 27.00 40.29 28.81
N ASP A 301 27.38 39.10 29.25
CA ASP A 301 28.15 38.12 28.48
C ASP A 301 27.29 37.17 27.63
N CYS A 302 25.95 37.20 27.77
CA CYS A 302 25.06 36.37 26.97
C CYS A 302 24.85 36.89 25.54
N TRP A 303 24.50 35.98 24.64
CA TRP A 303 24.27 36.29 23.22
C TRP A 303 23.18 37.34 22.98
N VAL A 304 22.13 37.41 23.82
CA VAL A 304 21.03 38.37 23.66
C VAL A 304 21.50 39.79 23.94
N SER A 305 22.22 39.99 25.04
CA SER A 305 22.74 41.30 25.47
C SER A 305 23.82 41.81 24.52
N LYS A 306 24.71 40.94 24.05
CA LYS A 306 25.76 41.32 23.09
C LYS A 306 25.24 41.73 21.73
N ASN A 307 24.17 41.09 21.28
CA ASN A 307 23.52 41.46 20.03
C ASN A 307 22.55 42.64 20.19
N LEU A 308 22.45 43.22 21.39
CA LEU A 308 21.55 44.35 21.70
C LEU A 308 20.06 44.05 21.48
N MET A 309 19.65 42.78 21.58
CA MET A 309 18.29 42.32 21.24
C MET A 309 17.33 42.20 22.43
N VAL A 310 17.72 42.64 23.63
CA VAL A 310 16.92 42.48 24.86
C VAL A 310 15.56 43.20 24.79
N ASN A 311 15.50 44.32 24.06
CA ASN A 311 14.32 45.18 23.93
C ASN A 311 13.61 45.05 22.57
N ASP A 312 14.08 44.15 21.71
CA ASP A 312 13.45 43.90 20.41
C ASP A 312 12.10 43.21 20.55
N THR A 313 11.30 43.27 19.48
CA THR A 313 10.03 42.54 19.43
C THR A 313 10.25 41.02 19.58
N TRP A 314 9.32 40.36 20.25
CA TRP A 314 9.38 38.91 20.50
C TRP A 314 9.58 38.09 19.22
N GLY A 315 9.02 38.54 18.08
CA GLY A 315 9.17 37.88 16.79
C GLY A 315 10.61 37.88 16.28
N VAL A 316 11.35 38.98 16.47
CA VAL A 316 12.77 39.08 16.11
C VAL A 316 13.60 38.19 17.02
N GLN A 317 13.36 38.25 18.33
CA GLN A 317 14.06 37.44 19.33
C GLN A 317 13.86 35.94 19.07
N TYR A 318 12.61 35.50 18.84
CA TYR A 318 12.29 34.12 18.50
C TYR A 318 12.93 33.68 17.19
N SER A 319 12.85 34.51 16.15
CA SER A 319 13.42 34.18 14.83
C SER A 319 14.93 33.98 14.92
N TYR A 320 15.63 34.85 15.66
CA TYR A 320 17.07 34.71 15.85
C TYR A 320 17.43 33.50 16.73
N ALA A 321 16.68 33.25 17.81
CA ALA A 321 16.91 32.09 18.67
C ALA A 321 16.69 30.77 17.90
N LEU A 322 15.65 30.71 17.06
CA LEU A 322 15.39 29.59 16.16
C LEU A 322 16.49 29.43 15.11
N PHE A 323 16.96 30.53 14.52
CA PHE A 323 18.10 30.52 13.59
C PHE A 323 19.35 29.96 14.26
N LYS A 324 19.67 30.40 15.49
CA LYS A 324 20.79 29.89 16.28
C LYS A 324 20.68 28.38 16.50
N ALA A 325 19.53 27.89 17.00
CA ALA A 325 19.28 26.46 17.19
C ALA A 325 19.35 25.65 15.88
N MET A 326 18.74 26.15 14.81
CA MET A 326 18.78 25.50 13.50
C MET A 326 20.21 25.42 12.94
N SER A 327 21.03 26.45 13.15
CA SER A 327 22.43 26.46 12.73
C SER A 327 23.24 25.36 13.41
N HIS A 328 22.95 25.03 14.67
CA HIS A 328 23.59 23.92 15.38
C HIS A 328 23.04 22.57 14.90
N MET A 329 21.73 22.48 14.65
CA MET A 329 21.07 21.27 14.19
C MET A 329 21.53 20.80 12.80
N LEU A 330 21.75 21.75 11.88
CA LEU A 330 22.19 21.48 10.52
C LEU A 330 23.72 21.62 10.35
N CYS A 331 24.47 21.66 11.46
CA CYS A 331 25.93 21.70 11.47
C CYS A 331 26.56 22.89 10.72
N ILE A 332 25.96 24.08 10.80
CA ILE A 332 26.46 25.34 10.23
C ILE A 332 27.27 26.15 11.27
N GLY A 333 26.75 26.29 12.50
CA GLY A 333 27.30 27.13 13.59
C GLY A 333 27.11 28.65 13.39
N TYR A 334 27.39 29.56 14.34
CA TYR A 334 27.01 29.58 15.77
C TYR A 334 25.92 30.66 16.06
N GLY A 335 25.46 31.38 15.03
CA GLY A 335 24.79 32.68 15.17
C GLY A 335 25.71 33.82 14.71
N ALA A 336 25.75 34.93 15.45
CA ALA A 336 26.62 36.09 15.13
C ALA A 336 28.08 35.88 15.55
N GLN A 337 28.31 35.22 16.69
CA GLN A 337 29.63 35.03 17.28
C GLN A 337 29.65 33.79 18.17
N ALA A 338 30.85 33.32 18.50
CA ALA A 338 31.03 32.19 19.41
C ALA A 338 30.52 32.54 20.83
N PRO A 339 29.96 31.57 21.58
CA PRO A 339 29.52 31.80 22.95
C PRO A 339 30.73 32.12 23.85
N GLU A 340 30.60 33.15 24.69
CA GLU A 340 31.64 33.53 25.66
C GLU A 340 31.22 33.20 27.10
N GLY A 341 29.97 33.49 27.47
CA GLY A 341 29.44 33.12 28.78
C GLY A 341 29.37 31.60 28.94
N MET A 342 29.79 31.09 30.10
CA MET A 342 29.85 29.63 30.35
C MET A 342 28.48 28.95 30.19
N THR A 343 27.40 29.66 30.55
CA THR A 343 26.03 29.17 30.33
C THR A 343 25.74 28.94 28.85
N ASP A 344 26.08 29.92 27.98
CA ASP A 344 25.86 29.85 26.54
C ASP A 344 26.76 28.78 25.88
N VAL A 345 27.97 28.56 26.41
CA VAL A 345 28.88 27.49 25.96
C VAL A 345 28.23 26.13 26.17
N TRP A 346 27.78 25.82 27.39
CA TRP A 346 27.15 24.53 27.70
C TRP A 346 25.84 24.30 26.94
N LEU A 347 25.01 25.34 26.79
CA LEU A 347 23.78 25.25 25.99
C LEU A 347 24.07 25.02 24.51
N THR A 348 25.11 25.68 23.98
CA THR A 348 25.54 25.50 22.60
C THR A 348 26.09 24.07 22.39
N MET A 349 26.90 23.56 23.31
CA MET A 349 27.39 22.17 23.26
C MET A 349 26.24 21.14 23.30
N LEU A 350 25.25 21.33 24.20
CA LEU A 350 24.08 20.47 24.27
C LEU A 350 23.29 20.48 22.96
N SER A 351 23.01 21.67 22.43
CA SER A 351 22.33 21.87 21.16
C SER A 351 23.07 21.21 19.98
N MET A 352 24.39 21.33 19.92
CA MET A 352 25.22 20.65 18.90
C MET A 352 25.13 19.12 18.99
N ILE A 353 25.15 18.54 20.20
CA ILE A 353 25.02 17.08 20.39
C ILE A 353 23.65 16.59 19.92
N VAL A 354 22.58 17.25 20.37
CA VAL A 354 21.21 16.92 19.96
C VAL A 354 21.04 17.08 18.45
N GLY A 355 21.55 18.19 17.91
CA GLY A 355 21.53 18.55 16.51
C GLY A 355 22.21 17.51 15.61
N ALA A 356 23.48 17.22 15.89
CA ALA A 356 24.27 16.25 15.14
C ALA A 356 23.64 14.84 15.17
N THR A 357 23.07 14.45 16.31
CA THR A 357 22.37 13.16 16.44
C THR A 357 21.12 13.11 15.58
N CYS A 358 20.30 14.17 15.60
CA CYS A 358 19.09 14.27 14.77
C CYS A 358 19.43 14.26 13.27
N TYR A 359 20.48 15.00 12.89
CA TYR A 359 20.93 15.07 11.50
C TYR A 359 21.48 13.72 10.99
N ALA A 360 22.25 13.00 11.82
CA ALA A 360 22.72 11.65 11.50
C ALA A 360 21.55 10.66 11.30
N MET A 361 20.53 10.71 12.17
CA MET A 361 19.31 9.92 11.99
C MET A 361 18.57 10.29 10.70
N PHE A 362 18.47 11.58 10.37
CA PHE A 362 17.87 12.05 9.13
C PHE A 362 18.57 11.47 7.89
N ILE A 363 19.90 11.52 7.84
CA ILE A 363 20.69 10.92 6.74
C ILE A 363 20.42 9.41 6.64
N GLY A 364 20.39 8.69 7.77
CA GLY A 364 20.12 7.26 7.80
C GLY A 364 18.74 6.91 7.22
N HIS A 365 17.71 7.64 7.64
CA HIS A 365 16.34 7.46 7.14
C HIS A 365 16.19 7.86 5.67
N ALA A 366 16.84 8.94 5.24
CA ALA A 366 16.84 9.37 3.84
C ALA A 366 17.49 8.31 2.93
N THR A 367 18.59 7.71 3.38
CA THR A 367 19.28 6.64 2.64
C THR A 367 18.42 5.38 2.55
N ALA A 368 17.80 4.97 3.66
CA ALA A 368 16.88 3.81 3.66
C ALA A 368 15.69 4.03 2.72
N LEU A 369 15.15 5.25 2.69
CA LEU A 369 14.07 5.60 1.77
C LEU A 369 14.53 5.48 0.31
N ILE A 370 15.67 6.09 -0.05
CA ILE A 370 16.22 6.04 -1.41
C ILE A 370 16.41 4.59 -1.85
N GLN A 371 16.90 3.72 -0.97
CA GLN A 371 17.06 2.28 -1.25
C GLN A 371 15.73 1.55 -1.46
N SER A 372 14.65 2.00 -0.83
CA SER A 372 13.33 1.38 -0.92
C SER A 372 12.53 1.78 -2.16
N LEU A 373 12.73 2.99 -2.68
CA LEU A 373 11.92 3.54 -3.80
C LEU A 373 12.13 2.78 -5.12
N ASP A 374 13.29 2.16 -5.33
CA ASP A 374 13.61 1.47 -6.58
C ASP A 374 14.08 0.03 -6.38
N SER A 375 13.34 -0.72 -5.56
CA SER A 375 13.67 -2.12 -5.21
C SER A 375 13.75 -3.04 -6.44
N SER A 376 12.76 -3.01 -7.33
CA SER A 376 12.68 -3.89 -8.51
C SER A 376 13.79 -3.62 -9.55
N ARG A 377 14.16 -2.35 -9.77
CA ARG A 377 15.26 -1.99 -10.67
C ARG A 377 16.60 -2.31 -10.04
N ARG A 378 16.77 -2.08 -8.73
CA ARG A 378 17.98 -2.47 -8.01
C ARG A 378 18.21 -3.98 -8.11
N GLN A 379 17.17 -4.79 -7.88
CA GLN A 379 17.24 -6.25 -8.06
C GLN A 379 17.64 -6.64 -9.48
N TYR A 380 17.05 -5.99 -10.50
CA TYR A 380 17.44 -6.20 -11.90
C TYR A 380 18.92 -5.88 -12.13
N GLN A 381 19.41 -4.72 -11.65
CA GLN A 381 20.80 -4.31 -11.80
C GLN A 381 21.77 -5.23 -11.06
N GLU A 382 21.45 -5.64 -9.83
CA GLU A 382 22.25 -6.58 -9.05
C GLU A 382 22.34 -7.94 -9.75
N LYS A 383 21.21 -8.46 -10.25
CA LYS A 383 21.19 -9.72 -11.01
C LYS A 383 21.97 -9.60 -12.31
N TYR A 384 21.81 -8.50 -13.05
CA TYR A 384 22.52 -8.29 -14.30
C TYR A 384 24.04 -8.15 -14.08
N LYS A 385 24.49 -7.49 -13.01
CA LYS A 385 25.91 -7.47 -12.60
C LYS A 385 26.46 -8.88 -12.36
N GLN A 386 25.70 -9.77 -11.74
CA GLN A 386 26.12 -11.17 -11.58
C GLN A 386 26.28 -11.87 -12.94
N VAL A 387 25.40 -11.58 -13.89
CA VAL A 387 25.51 -12.09 -15.28
C VAL A 387 26.76 -11.56 -15.95
N GLU A 388 27.07 -10.27 -15.82
CA GLU A 388 28.32 -9.69 -16.34
C GLU A 388 29.56 -10.34 -15.75
N GLN A 389 29.58 -10.56 -14.43
CA GLN A 389 30.65 -11.28 -13.75
C GLN A 389 30.80 -12.71 -14.28
N TYR A 390 29.69 -13.42 -14.51
CA TYR A 390 29.69 -14.75 -15.12
C TYR A 390 30.28 -14.73 -16.54
N MET A 391 29.85 -13.79 -17.38
CA MET A 391 30.37 -13.63 -18.75
C MET A 391 31.86 -13.29 -18.77
N SER A 392 32.31 -12.47 -17.81
CA SER A 392 33.71 -12.08 -17.64
C SER A 392 34.57 -13.26 -17.19
N PHE A 393 34.13 -14.00 -16.16
CA PHE A 393 34.81 -15.18 -15.63
C PHE A 393 35.01 -16.25 -16.71
N HIS A 394 33.98 -16.53 -17.51
CA HIS A 394 34.06 -17.48 -18.63
C HIS A 394 34.66 -16.90 -19.90
N LYS A 395 35.11 -15.64 -19.90
CA LYS A 395 35.74 -14.95 -21.04
C LYS A 395 34.92 -15.06 -22.32
N LEU A 396 33.60 -14.86 -22.23
CA LEU A 396 32.73 -14.94 -23.40
C LEU A 396 33.10 -13.85 -24.44
N PRO A 397 32.99 -14.13 -25.75
CA PRO A 397 33.22 -13.15 -26.81
C PRO A 397 32.26 -11.95 -26.73
N ALA A 398 32.68 -10.79 -27.24
CA ALA A 398 31.89 -9.55 -27.20
C ALA A 398 30.50 -9.70 -27.83
N ASP A 399 30.40 -10.38 -28.97
CA ASP A 399 29.13 -10.61 -29.67
C ASP A 399 28.11 -11.38 -28.81
N VAL A 400 28.59 -12.38 -28.06
CA VAL A 400 27.74 -13.17 -27.15
C VAL A 400 27.31 -12.33 -25.96
N ARG A 401 28.20 -11.47 -25.43
CA ARG A 401 27.86 -10.56 -24.34
C ARG A 401 26.79 -9.55 -24.75
N GLN A 402 26.92 -8.95 -25.92
CA GLN A 402 25.93 -8.03 -26.48
C GLN A 402 24.59 -8.73 -26.68
N LYS A 403 24.62 -9.97 -27.21
CA LYS A 403 23.42 -10.79 -27.38
C LYS A 403 22.72 -11.08 -26.04
N ILE A 404 23.49 -11.40 -24.98
CA ILE A 404 22.94 -11.59 -23.63
C ILE A 404 22.36 -10.28 -23.07
N HIS A 405 23.03 -9.14 -23.27
CA HIS A 405 22.55 -7.83 -22.84
C HIS A 405 21.18 -7.51 -23.45
N GLU A 406 21.06 -7.60 -24.77
CA GLU A 406 19.82 -7.35 -25.51
C GLU A 406 18.70 -8.33 -25.09
N TYR A 407 19.05 -9.59 -24.80
CA TYR A 407 18.09 -10.56 -24.28
C TYR A 407 17.53 -10.12 -22.91
N TYR A 408 18.39 -9.72 -21.96
CA TYR A 408 17.97 -9.29 -20.63
C TYR A 408 17.13 -8.01 -20.69
N GLU A 409 17.51 -7.04 -21.52
CA GLU A 409 16.75 -5.82 -21.74
C GLU A 409 15.35 -6.12 -22.29
N HIS A 410 15.24 -6.99 -23.30
CA HIS A 410 13.95 -7.31 -23.91
C HIS A 410 13.07 -8.25 -23.06
N ARG A 411 13.68 -9.10 -22.21
CA ARG A 411 12.97 -10.04 -21.32
C ARG A 411 12.43 -9.39 -20.06
N PHE A 412 13.16 -8.44 -19.49
CA PHE A 412 12.85 -7.85 -18.17
C PHE A 412 12.52 -6.35 -18.25
N GLN A 413 12.88 -5.65 -19.33
CA GLN A 413 12.58 -4.21 -19.52
C GLN A 413 13.02 -3.34 -18.35
N GLY A 414 14.17 -3.68 -17.75
CA GLY A 414 14.75 -2.96 -16.61
C GLY A 414 14.10 -3.25 -15.25
N LYS A 415 13.13 -4.18 -15.16
CA LYS A 415 12.49 -4.59 -13.90
C LYS A 415 12.49 -6.12 -13.77
N MET A 416 12.87 -6.60 -12.60
CA MET A 416 12.90 -8.03 -12.33
C MET A 416 11.87 -8.38 -11.25
N PHE A 417 11.10 -9.43 -11.51
CA PHE A 417 10.11 -9.98 -10.59
C PHE A 417 10.26 -11.50 -10.55
N ASP A 418 10.08 -12.09 -9.38
CA ASP A 418 9.93 -13.53 -9.23
C ASP A 418 8.45 -13.89 -9.44
N GLU A 419 8.05 -14.03 -10.70
CA GLU A 419 6.66 -14.29 -11.07
C GLU A 419 6.13 -15.62 -10.50
N GLU A 420 6.98 -16.65 -10.37
CA GLU A 420 6.57 -17.93 -9.80
C GLU A 420 6.26 -17.80 -8.31
N ASN A 421 7.11 -17.10 -7.54
CA ASN A 421 6.84 -16.86 -6.12
C ASN A 421 5.62 -15.96 -5.92
N ILE A 422 5.52 -14.84 -6.66
CA ILE A 422 4.39 -13.91 -6.55
C ILE A 422 3.06 -14.60 -6.85
N LEU A 423 2.98 -15.37 -7.94
CA LEU A 423 1.75 -16.09 -8.28
C LEU A 423 1.45 -17.24 -7.30
N GLY A 424 2.46 -17.78 -6.62
CA GLY A 424 2.32 -18.82 -5.60
C GLY A 424 1.76 -18.31 -4.25
N GLU A 425 1.95 -17.04 -3.93
CA GLU A 425 1.39 -16.40 -2.72
C GLU A 425 -0.09 -16.03 -2.88
N LEU A 426 -0.58 -15.92 -4.13
CA LEU A 426 -1.95 -15.54 -4.43
C LEU A 426 -2.91 -16.72 -4.34
N SER A 427 -4.17 -16.43 -4.03
CA SER A 427 -5.25 -17.42 -4.12
C SER A 427 -5.50 -17.83 -5.58
N GLU A 428 -5.89 -19.08 -5.82
CA GLU A 428 -6.16 -19.60 -7.18
C GLU A 428 -7.08 -18.71 -8.03
N PRO A 429 -8.22 -18.15 -7.55
CA PRO A 429 -9.05 -17.28 -8.37
C PRO A 429 -8.35 -16.00 -8.86
N LEU A 430 -7.51 -15.38 -8.00
CA LEU A 430 -6.73 -14.20 -8.38
C LEU A 430 -5.67 -14.54 -9.42
N LYS A 431 -5.03 -15.70 -9.26
CA LYS A 431 -4.06 -16.21 -10.23
C LYS A 431 -4.72 -16.46 -11.58
N GLU A 432 -5.89 -17.11 -11.61
CA GLU A 432 -6.67 -17.31 -12.83
C GLU A 432 -7.03 -15.97 -13.50
N GLU A 433 -7.48 -14.98 -12.73
CA GLU A 433 -7.83 -13.66 -13.22
C GLU A 433 -6.62 -12.91 -13.83
N ILE A 434 -5.47 -12.92 -13.15
CA ILE A 434 -4.23 -12.29 -13.64
C ILE A 434 -3.76 -12.95 -14.92
N VAL A 435 -3.70 -14.29 -14.96
CA VAL A 435 -3.21 -15.01 -16.13
C VAL A 435 -4.17 -14.84 -17.32
N SER A 436 -5.48 -14.87 -17.07
CA SER A 436 -6.50 -14.58 -18.09
C SER A 436 -6.33 -13.16 -18.65
N PHE A 437 -6.09 -12.17 -17.79
CA PHE A 437 -5.82 -10.79 -18.21
C PHE A 437 -4.54 -10.67 -19.04
N ASN A 438 -3.44 -11.31 -18.63
CA ASN A 438 -2.15 -11.29 -19.33
C ASN A 438 -2.22 -11.98 -20.70
N CYS A 439 -3.04 -13.03 -20.82
CA CYS A 439 -3.18 -13.81 -22.04
C CYS A 439 -4.40 -13.43 -22.89
N ARG A 440 -5.17 -12.39 -22.54
CA ARG A 440 -6.41 -12.02 -23.26
C ARG A 440 -6.23 -11.81 -24.76
N SER A 441 -5.11 -11.22 -25.17
CA SER A 441 -4.79 -11.02 -26.59
C SER A 441 -4.50 -12.33 -27.31
N LEU A 442 -3.83 -13.27 -26.62
CA LEU A 442 -3.56 -14.60 -27.15
C LEU A 442 -4.87 -15.39 -27.32
N VAL A 443 -5.75 -15.36 -26.32
CA VAL A 443 -7.05 -16.05 -26.35
C VAL A 443 -7.95 -15.49 -27.46
N ALA A 444 -8.02 -14.16 -27.61
CA ALA A 444 -8.86 -13.52 -28.61
C ALA A 444 -8.38 -13.78 -30.05
N ASN A 445 -7.07 -13.80 -30.27
CA ASN A 445 -6.49 -13.96 -31.60
C ASN A 445 -6.33 -15.42 -32.03
N MET A 446 -6.42 -16.37 -31.10
CA MET A 446 -6.22 -17.80 -31.39
C MET A 446 -7.56 -18.50 -31.63
N PRO A 447 -7.85 -18.95 -32.87
CA PRO A 447 -9.15 -19.55 -33.21
C PRO A 447 -9.49 -20.82 -32.40
N LEU A 448 -8.46 -21.51 -31.92
CA LEU A 448 -8.62 -22.68 -31.06
C LEU A 448 -9.21 -22.31 -29.69
N PHE A 449 -8.75 -21.21 -29.09
CA PHE A 449 -9.22 -20.78 -27.78
C PHE A 449 -10.53 -19.99 -27.87
N ALA A 450 -10.73 -19.23 -28.96
CA ALA A 450 -11.95 -18.44 -29.17
C ALA A 450 -13.24 -19.30 -29.17
N ASN A 451 -13.16 -20.57 -29.59
CA ASN A 451 -14.29 -21.49 -29.66
C ASN A 451 -14.23 -22.62 -28.61
N ALA A 452 -13.29 -22.58 -27.69
CA ALA A 452 -13.12 -23.61 -26.66
C ALA A 452 -13.95 -23.32 -25.41
N ASP A 453 -14.14 -24.36 -24.58
CA ASP A 453 -14.69 -24.22 -23.23
C ASP A 453 -13.78 -23.27 -22.40
N PRO A 454 -14.33 -22.23 -21.75
CA PRO A 454 -13.56 -21.36 -20.86
C PRO A 454 -12.76 -22.11 -19.80
N ASN A 455 -13.28 -23.23 -19.26
CA ASN A 455 -12.56 -24.03 -18.27
C ASN A 455 -11.26 -24.62 -18.84
N PHE A 456 -11.32 -25.12 -20.08
CA PHE A 456 -10.14 -25.59 -20.81
C PHE A 456 -9.15 -24.47 -21.03
N VAL A 457 -9.62 -23.27 -21.42
CA VAL A 457 -8.75 -22.11 -21.65
C VAL A 457 -8.01 -21.77 -20.36
N THR A 458 -8.71 -21.61 -19.24
CA THR A 458 -8.09 -21.32 -17.94
C THR A 458 -7.09 -22.40 -17.52
N ALA A 459 -7.41 -23.68 -17.71
CA ALA A 459 -6.51 -24.80 -17.40
C ALA A 459 -5.23 -24.80 -18.25
N VAL A 460 -5.30 -24.40 -19.53
CA VAL A 460 -4.10 -24.22 -20.36
C VAL A 460 -3.31 -23.00 -19.90
N LEU A 461 -3.99 -21.86 -19.72
CA LEU A 461 -3.36 -20.58 -19.43
C LEU A 461 -2.53 -20.62 -18.14
N THR A 462 -3.05 -21.24 -17.08
CA THR A 462 -2.34 -21.40 -15.78
C THR A 462 -1.06 -22.23 -15.86
N LYS A 463 -0.87 -23.00 -16.95
CA LYS A 463 0.32 -23.84 -17.19
C LYS A 463 1.27 -23.26 -18.23
N LEU A 464 0.95 -22.11 -18.82
CA LEU A 464 1.82 -21.42 -19.78
C LEU A 464 3.01 -20.77 -19.07
N ARG A 465 4.18 -20.83 -19.71
CA ARG A 465 5.39 -20.13 -19.25
C ARG A 465 5.86 -19.13 -20.29
N PHE A 466 6.12 -17.90 -19.86
CA PHE A 466 6.59 -16.84 -20.74
C PHE A 466 8.07 -16.99 -21.11
N GLU A 467 8.37 -17.02 -22.41
CA GLU A 467 9.71 -17.13 -22.98
C GLU A 467 9.94 -16.05 -24.05
N VAL A 468 11.19 -15.58 -24.19
CA VAL A 468 11.59 -14.59 -25.20
C VAL A 468 12.70 -15.18 -26.07
N PHE A 469 12.65 -14.95 -27.37
CA PHE A 469 13.68 -15.38 -28.32
C PHE A 469 14.15 -14.19 -29.18
N GLN A 470 15.44 -14.18 -29.51
CA GLN A 470 16.04 -13.12 -30.33
C GLN A 470 15.93 -13.46 -31.82
N PRO A 471 16.05 -12.46 -32.72
CA PRO A 471 16.09 -12.72 -34.16
C PRO A 471 17.18 -13.75 -34.52
N SER A 472 16.88 -14.61 -35.48
CA SER A 472 17.71 -15.71 -35.97
C SER A 472 17.90 -16.89 -35.00
N ASP A 473 17.33 -16.87 -33.80
CA ASP A 473 17.37 -18.02 -32.90
C ASP A 473 16.52 -19.18 -33.43
N PHE A 474 17.08 -20.39 -33.40
CA PHE A 474 16.34 -21.62 -33.68
C PHE A 474 15.59 -22.06 -32.42
N ILE A 475 14.29 -21.76 -32.38
CA ILE A 475 13.38 -22.16 -31.30
C ILE A 475 13.16 -23.68 -31.31
N ILE A 476 13.01 -24.25 -32.51
CA ILE A 476 12.91 -25.69 -32.72
C ILE A 476 13.90 -26.12 -33.79
N ARG A 477 14.57 -27.25 -33.56
CA ARG A 477 15.44 -27.91 -34.55
C ARG A 477 14.80 -29.21 -35.03
N GLU A 478 14.73 -29.38 -36.35
CA GLU A 478 14.23 -30.60 -36.99
C GLU A 478 14.99 -31.84 -36.48
N GLY A 479 14.29 -32.96 -36.31
CA GLY A 479 14.88 -34.23 -35.89
C GLY A 479 15.18 -34.35 -34.39
N THR A 480 15.02 -33.29 -33.61
CA THR A 480 15.16 -33.34 -32.14
C THR A 480 13.90 -33.89 -31.46
N VAL A 481 14.01 -34.31 -30.20
CA VAL A 481 12.85 -34.71 -29.38
C VAL A 481 12.22 -33.45 -28.79
N GLY A 482 10.93 -33.23 -29.05
CA GLY A 482 10.21 -32.07 -28.54
C GLY A 482 9.52 -32.34 -27.21
N ARG A 483 9.78 -31.50 -26.19
CA ARG A 483 9.16 -31.59 -24.86
C ARG A 483 8.16 -30.48 -24.54
N LYS A 484 8.01 -29.50 -25.44
CA LYS A 484 7.11 -28.35 -25.27
C LYS A 484 6.50 -27.94 -26.61
N MET A 485 5.35 -27.28 -26.59
CA MET A 485 4.82 -26.51 -27.72
C MET A 485 4.84 -25.02 -27.41
N TYR A 486 4.65 -24.17 -28.43
CA TYR A 486 4.74 -22.73 -28.30
C TYR A 486 3.54 -22.01 -28.90
N PHE A 487 3.05 -21.00 -28.20
CA PHE A 487 2.04 -20.05 -28.65
C PHE A 487 2.69 -18.69 -28.88
N ILE A 488 2.39 -18.04 -30.00
CA ILE A 488 2.99 -16.76 -30.37
C ILE A 488 2.11 -15.62 -29.83
N GLN A 489 2.56 -14.98 -28.76
CA GLN A 489 1.92 -13.76 -28.25
C GLN A 489 2.30 -12.57 -29.13
N HIS A 490 3.58 -12.43 -29.47
CA HIS A 490 4.07 -11.35 -30.33
C HIS A 490 5.34 -11.77 -31.09
N GLY A 491 5.41 -11.42 -32.37
CA GLY A 491 6.58 -11.60 -33.23
C GLY A 491 6.32 -12.50 -34.42
N ARG A 492 7.35 -12.66 -35.27
CA ARG A 492 7.29 -13.50 -36.46
C ARG A 492 8.32 -14.61 -36.40
N VAL A 493 7.90 -15.82 -36.77
CA VAL A 493 8.78 -16.99 -36.88
C VAL A 493 8.64 -17.61 -38.27
N SER A 494 9.72 -18.22 -38.72
CA SER A 494 9.79 -18.92 -39.99
C SER A 494 9.98 -20.43 -39.77
N VAL A 495 9.09 -21.21 -40.37
CA VAL A 495 9.12 -22.67 -40.37
C VAL A 495 9.92 -23.15 -41.58
N LEU A 496 11.02 -23.82 -41.30
CA LEU A 496 12.01 -24.32 -42.26
C LEU A 496 11.91 -25.84 -42.36
N THR A 497 11.55 -26.35 -43.54
CA THR A 497 11.50 -27.78 -43.84
C THR A 497 12.42 -28.08 -45.02
N ARG A 498 13.17 -29.20 -44.98
CA ARG A 498 13.96 -29.67 -46.12
C ARG A 498 13.06 -29.87 -47.36
N GLY A 499 13.30 -29.08 -48.40
CA GLY A 499 12.64 -29.21 -49.70
C GLY A 499 11.34 -28.43 -49.90
N ASN A 500 10.83 -27.71 -48.88
CA ASN A 500 9.63 -26.88 -49.00
C ASN A 500 9.93 -25.38 -48.80
N LYS A 501 9.02 -24.53 -49.29
CA LYS A 501 9.10 -23.07 -49.08
C LYS A 501 8.94 -22.72 -47.58
N GLU A 502 9.70 -21.73 -47.13
CA GLU A 502 9.62 -21.16 -45.79
C GLU A 502 8.20 -20.63 -45.53
N THR A 503 7.56 -21.10 -44.46
CA THR A 503 6.22 -20.65 -44.05
C THR A 503 6.35 -19.74 -42.85
N LYS A 504 5.77 -18.55 -42.91
CA LYS A 504 5.83 -17.56 -41.82
C LYS A 504 4.61 -17.66 -40.94
N LEU A 505 4.83 -17.63 -39.62
CA LEU A 505 3.78 -17.56 -38.60
C LEU A 505 3.93 -16.24 -37.83
N SER A 506 2.79 -15.67 -37.44
CA SER A 506 2.68 -14.42 -36.69
C SER A 506 1.82 -14.58 -35.44
N ASP A 507 1.64 -13.49 -34.70
CA ASP A 507 0.77 -13.35 -33.52
C ASP A 507 -0.57 -14.12 -33.68
N GLY A 508 -0.95 -14.86 -32.64
CA GLY A 508 -2.15 -15.73 -32.62
C GLY A 508 -1.94 -17.13 -33.19
N SER A 509 -0.81 -17.40 -33.85
CA SER A 509 -0.44 -18.75 -34.30
C SER A 509 0.27 -19.54 -33.21
N TYR A 510 0.32 -20.86 -33.37
CA TYR A 510 1.05 -21.79 -32.49
C TYR A 510 1.77 -22.85 -33.31
N PHE A 511 2.81 -23.45 -32.72
CA PHE A 511 3.62 -24.48 -33.37
C PHE A 511 4.24 -25.47 -32.39
N GLY A 512 4.68 -26.62 -32.92
CA GLY A 512 5.38 -27.66 -32.18
C GLY A 512 4.45 -28.69 -31.52
N GLU A 513 3.15 -28.68 -31.82
CA GLU A 513 2.14 -29.59 -31.29
C GLU A 513 2.29 -31.04 -31.82
N ILE A 514 2.77 -31.21 -33.05
CA ILE A 514 2.78 -32.52 -33.74
C ILE A 514 3.60 -33.57 -32.96
N CYS A 515 4.75 -33.18 -32.41
CA CYS A 515 5.60 -34.11 -31.65
C CYS A 515 5.02 -34.49 -30.29
N LEU A 516 4.20 -33.62 -29.68
CA LEU A 516 3.52 -33.92 -28.41
C LEU A 516 2.44 -34.99 -28.63
N LEU A 517 1.71 -34.92 -29.75
CA LEU A 517 0.67 -35.89 -30.10
C LEU A 517 1.21 -37.23 -30.61
N THR A 518 2.27 -37.19 -31.42
CA THR A 518 2.86 -38.38 -32.06
C THR A 518 3.87 -39.11 -31.18
N ARG A 519 4.33 -38.47 -30.10
CA ARG A 519 5.52 -38.87 -29.33
C ARG A 519 6.77 -39.08 -30.22
N GLY A 520 6.81 -38.38 -31.36
CA GLY A 520 7.87 -38.48 -32.37
C GLY A 520 8.91 -37.36 -32.28
N ARG A 521 9.78 -37.28 -33.30
CA ARG A 521 10.76 -36.20 -33.47
C ARG A 521 10.13 -34.97 -34.13
N ARG A 522 10.74 -33.80 -33.96
CA ARG A 522 10.33 -32.53 -34.60
C ARG A 522 10.41 -32.65 -36.12
N THR A 523 9.32 -32.29 -36.80
CA THR A 523 9.15 -32.46 -38.25
C THR A 523 9.76 -31.33 -39.08
N ALA A 524 9.94 -30.14 -38.50
CA ALA A 524 10.53 -28.97 -39.13
C ALA A 524 11.32 -28.16 -38.11
N SER A 525 12.23 -27.31 -38.59
CA SER A 525 12.91 -26.32 -37.76
C SER A 525 12.09 -25.03 -37.71
N VAL A 526 12.12 -24.31 -36.60
CA VAL A 526 11.45 -23.01 -36.45
C VAL A 526 12.47 -21.99 -35.99
N ARG A 527 12.62 -20.91 -36.76
CA ARG A 527 13.56 -19.81 -36.51
C ARG A 527 12.80 -18.52 -36.25
N ALA A 528 13.25 -17.73 -35.28
CA ALA A 528 12.70 -16.39 -35.04
C ALA A 528 13.16 -15.40 -36.12
N ASP A 529 12.24 -14.63 -36.72
CA ASP A 529 12.57 -13.56 -37.67
C ASP A 529 12.76 -12.21 -36.92
N THR A 530 11.97 -12.00 -35.87
CA THR A 530 12.02 -10.81 -35.00
C THR A 530 12.23 -11.25 -33.55
N TYR A 531 12.31 -10.29 -32.63
CA TYR A 531 12.12 -10.59 -31.21
C TYR A 531 10.75 -11.24 -31.03
N CYS A 532 10.73 -12.45 -30.46
CA CYS A 532 9.51 -13.24 -30.28
C CYS A 532 9.20 -13.37 -28.80
N ARG A 533 7.96 -13.05 -28.42
CA ARG A 533 7.39 -13.30 -27.09
C ARG A 533 6.44 -14.48 -27.21
N LEU A 534 6.83 -15.59 -26.59
CA LEU A 534 6.16 -16.86 -26.73
C LEU A 534 5.67 -17.34 -25.36
N TYR A 535 4.58 -18.10 -25.37
CA TYR A 535 4.21 -18.93 -24.23
C TYR A 535 4.52 -20.38 -24.54
N SER A 536 5.32 -21.03 -23.69
CA SER A 536 5.63 -22.44 -23.80
C SER A 536 4.69 -23.27 -22.92
N LEU A 537 4.27 -24.43 -23.44
CA LEU A 537 3.47 -25.42 -22.72
C LEU A 537 4.19 -26.76 -22.76
N SER A 538 4.42 -27.35 -21.59
CA SER A 538 5.13 -28.62 -21.46
C SER A 538 4.30 -29.80 -21.98
N VAL A 539 4.96 -30.88 -22.40
CA VAL A 539 4.28 -32.11 -22.83
C VAL A 539 3.45 -32.73 -21.70
N ASP A 540 3.92 -32.64 -20.46
CA ASP A 540 3.23 -33.21 -19.30
C ASP A 540 1.95 -32.41 -19.03
N SER A 541 2.07 -31.08 -18.93
CA SER A 541 0.94 -30.16 -18.78
C SER A 541 -0.06 -30.28 -19.93
N PHE A 542 0.42 -30.45 -21.16
CA PHE A 542 -0.44 -30.61 -22.34
C PHE A 542 -1.22 -31.93 -22.29
N ASN A 543 -0.59 -33.04 -21.93
CA ASN A 543 -1.28 -34.32 -21.83
C ASN A 543 -2.33 -34.30 -20.73
N GLU A 544 -2.00 -33.74 -19.57
CA GLU A 544 -2.90 -33.60 -18.42
C GLU A 544 -4.18 -32.82 -18.81
N VAL A 545 -4.04 -31.66 -19.44
CA VAL A 545 -5.21 -30.85 -19.86
C VAL A 545 -6.01 -31.54 -20.98
N LEU A 546 -5.35 -32.28 -21.87
CA LEU A 546 -6.03 -33.02 -22.93
C LEU A 546 -6.69 -34.33 -22.47
N GLU A 547 -6.31 -34.86 -21.32
CA GLU A 547 -6.99 -35.98 -20.67
C GLU A 547 -8.34 -35.53 -20.08
N GLU A 548 -8.39 -34.32 -19.52
CA GLU A 548 -9.62 -33.69 -19.03
C GLU A 548 -10.55 -33.25 -20.17
N HIS A 549 -9.99 -32.79 -21.30
CA HIS A 549 -10.76 -32.27 -22.45
C HIS A 549 -10.49 -33.04 -23.77
N PRO A 550 -11.05 -34.25 -23.94
CA PRO A 550 -10.77 -35.11 -25.09
C PRO A 550 -11.25 -34.55 -26.44
N MET A 551 -12.26 -33.68 -26.45
CA MET A 551 -12.70 -33.00 -27.66
C MET A 551 -11.62 -32.06 -28.23
N MET A 552 -10.90 -31.35 -27.36
CA MET A 552 -9.80 -30.48 -27.77
C MET A 552 -8.61 -31.27 -28.32
N ARG A 553 -8.36 -32.48 -27.79
CA ARG A 553 -7.35 -33.40 -28.34
C ARG A 553 -7.63 -33.73 -29.82
N ARG A 554 -8.88 -34.00 -30.18
CA ARG A 554 -9.28 -34.26 -31.58
C ARG A 554 -9.06 -33.06 -32.49
N ALA A 555 -9.34 -31.84 -32.00
CA ALA A 555 -9.08 -30.62 -32.75
C ALA A 555 -7.58 -30.44 -33.02
N PHE A 556 -6.73 -30.66 -32.01
CA PHE A 556 -5.27 -30.64 -32.19
C PHE A 556 -4.78 -31.73 -33.17
N GLU A 557 -5.30 -32.95 -33.09
CA GLU A 557 -4.97 -34.04 -34.02
C GLU A 557 -5.37 -33.70 -35.47
N THR A 558 -6.53 -33.07 -35.68
CA THR A 558 -7.01 -32.65 -37.00
C THR A 558 -6.08 -31.61 -37.64
N VAL A 559 -5.71 -30.57 -36.88
CA VAL A 559 -4.79 -29.53 -37.37
C VAL A 559 -3.38 -30.11 -37.60
N ALA A 560 -2.94 -31.04 -36.76
CA ALA A 560 -1.65 -31.69 -36.92
C ALA A 560 -1.57 -32.53 -38.21
N VAL A 561 -2.65 -33.21 -38.60
CA VAL A 561 -2.73 -33.97 -39.86
C VAL A 561 -2.70 -33.05 -41.07
N ASP A 562 -3.51 -31.98 -41.09
CA ASP A 562 -3.51 -31.00 -42.18
C ASP A 562 -2.12 -30.36 -42.38
N ARG A 563 -1.44 -30.01 -41.27
CA ARG A 563 -0.07 -29.47 -41.33
C ARG A 563 0.94 -30.50 -41.83
N LEU A 564 0.82 -31.76 -41.44
CA LEU A 564 1.68 -32.85 -41.93
C LEU A 564 1.54 -33.05 -43.44
N ASP A 565 0.30 -33.04 -43.94
CA ASP A 565 0.00 -33.18 -45.36
C ASP A 565 0.55 -32.01 -46.19
N ARG A 566 0.44 -30.76 -45.70
CA ARG A 566 1.04 -29.58 -46.35
C ARG A 566 2.56 -29.63 -46.42
N ILE A 567 3.19 -30.27 -45.44
CA ILE A 567 4.65 -30.45 -45.40
C ILE A 567 5.08 -31.65 -46.28
N GLY A 568 4.13 -32.42 -46.84
CA GLY A 568 4.43 -33.61 -47.65
C GLY A 568 4.94 -34.80 -46.83
N ARG A 569 4.70 -34.81 -45.51
CA ARG A 569 5.08 -35.91 -44.61
C ARG A 569 3.84 -36.59 -44.06
N LYS A 570 3.63 -37.87 -44.37
CA LYS A 570 2.52 -38.65 -43.80
C LYS A 570 2.97 -39.39 -42.55
N ASN A 571 2.23 -39.28 -41.45
CA ASN A 571 2.46 -40.08 -40.24
C ASN A 571 1.34 -41.13 -40.09
N SER A 572 1.67 -42.39 -40.36
CA SER A 572 0.71 -43.51 -40.35
C SER A 572 0.03 -43.72 -38.98
N VAL A 573 0.69 -43.33 -37.88
CA VAL A 573 0.15 -43.46 -36.52
C VAL A 573 -1.03 -42.52 -36.29
N LEU A 574 -0.93 -41.24 -36.70
CA LEU A 574 -2.03 -40.27 -36.57
C LEU A 574 -3.17 -40.57 -37.55
N LEU A 575 -2.84 -40.95 -38.78
CA LEU A 575 -3.83 -41.30 -39.80
C LEU A 575 -4.68 -42.51 -39.39
N ARG A 576 -4.06 -43.53 -38.77
CA ARG A 576 -4.75 -44.73 -38.29
C ARG A 576 -5.62 -44.47 -37.05
N LYS A 577 -5.25 -43.51 -36.22
CA LYS A 577 -6.00 -43.12 -35.02
C LYS A 577 -7.20 -42.23 -35.34
N SER A 578 -7.05 -41.33 -36.32
CA SER A 578 -8.15 -40.54 -36.89
C SER A 578 -9.21 -41.43 -37.57
N SER A 579 -8.79 -42.47 -38.31
CA SER A 579 -9.72 -43.39 -38.97
C SER A 579 -10.45 -44.33 -38.01
N GLN A 580 -9.85 -44.74 -36.88
CA GLN A 580 -10.54 -45.54 -35.86
C GLN A 580 -11.57 -44.74 -35.04
N GLY A 581 -11.40 -43.42 -34.90
CA GLY A 581 -12.36 -42.54 -34.21
C GLY A 581 -13.66 -42.28 -35.00
N GLY A 582 -13.67 -42.57 -36.31
CA GLY A 582 -14.81 -42.30 -37.20
C GLY A 582 -15.85 -43.42 -37.31
N SER A 583 -15.64 -44.59 -36.69
CA SER A 583 -16.51 -45.77 -36.88
C SER A 583 -17.65 -45.92 -35.87
N LEU A 584 -17.83 -45.00 -34.92
CA LEU A 584 -18.97 -44.98 -34.00
C LEU A 584 -19.61 -43.59 -33.99
N GLY A 585 -20.63 -43.37 -34.82
CA GLY A 585 -21.44 -42.15 -34.73
C GLY A 585 -22.07 -41.65 -36.03
N SER A 586 -22.74 -42.50 -36.80
CA SER A 586 -23.74 -42.03 -37.76
C SER A 586 -25.02 -41.66 -37.01
N SER A 587 -25.02 -40.48 -36.39
CA SER A 587 -26.23 -39.83 -35.85
C SER A 587 -26.05 -38.32 -35.90
N MET A 588 -26.96 -37.69 -36.62
CA MET A 588 -26.93 -36.33 -37.14
C MET A 588 -27.07 -35.25 -36.05
N GLY A 589 -26.37 -34.11 -36.23
CA GLY A 589 -26.88 -32.78 -35.84
C GLY A 589 -26.00 -31.95 -34.89
N ARG A 590 -25.53 -30.78 -35.38
CA ARG A 590 -24.86 -29.67 -34.67
C ARG A 590 -23.38 -29.87 -34.27
N GLY A 591 -22.48 -29.80 -35.27
CA GLY A 591 -21.04 -29.63 -35.03
C GLY A 591 -20.27 -28.86 -36.12
N GLY A 592 -20.93 -28.46 -37.22
CA GLY A 592 -20.26 -27.89 -38.40
C GLY A 592 -19.52 -26.58 -38.13
N ALA A 593 -20.05 -25.70 -37.27
CA ALA A 593 -19.44 -24.39 -37.02
C ALA A 593 -18.01 -24.46 -36.43
N MET A 594 -17.73 -25.46 -35.59
CA MET A 594 -16.39 -25.67 -35.01
C MET A 594 -15.40 -26.19 -36.07
N GLN A 595 -15.84 -27.13 -36.90
CA GLN A 595 -15.01 -27.69 -37.98
C GLN A 595 -14.72 -26.66 -39.07
N ASP A 596 -15.69 -25.81 -39.41
CA ASP A 596 -15.52 -24.73 -40.38
C ASP A 596 -14.61 -23.60 -39.84
N ALA A 597 -14.71 -23.27 -38.55
CA ALA A 597 -13.81 -22.30 -37.90
C ALA A 597 -12.36 -22.82 -37.80
N ILE A 598 -12.18 -24.13 -37.57
CA ILE A 598 -10.87 -24.81 -37.56
C ILE A 598 -10.27 -24.86 -38.97
N ALA A 599 -11.08 -25.09 -40.01
CA ALA A 599 -10.65 -25.04 -41.40
C ALA A 599 -10.27 -23.60 -41.84
N ALA A 600 -11.00 -22.58 -41.39
CA ALA A 600 -10.69 -21.18 -41.64
C ALA A 600 -9.37 -20.74 -40.98
N ALA A 601 -9.10 -21.21 -39.75
CA ALA A 601 -7.83 -21.00 -39.05
C ALA A 601 -6.64 -21.65 -39.78
N ALA A 602 -6.88 -22.80 -40.42
CA ALA A 602 -5.87 -23.48 -41.24
C ALA A 602 -5.61 -22.75 -42.57
N ALA A 603 -6.54 -21.95 -43.08
CA ALA A 603 -6.46 -21.40 -44.45
C ALA A 603 -5.68 -20.08 -44.58
N GLY A 604 -5.36 -19.37 -43.49
CA GLY A 604 -4.40 -18.25 -43.43
C GLY A 604 -4.21 -17.44 -44.72
N ARG A 605 -5.29 -16.94 -45.32
CA ARG A 605 -5.23 -16.03 -46.47
C ARG A 605 -5.61 -14.63 -46.01
N SER A 606 -4.68 -13.70 -46.20
CA SER A 606 -4.95 -12.28 -46.32
C SER A 606 -5.96 -12.08 -47.46
N CYS A 607 -7.17 -11.62 -47.14
CA CYS A 607 -8.13 -11.18 -48.15
C CYS A 607 -7.71 -9.79 -48.66
N ILE A 608 -6.96 -9.76 -49.75
CA ILE A 608 -6.89 -8.62 -50.66
C ILE A 608 -8.18 -8.66 -51.49
N MET A 609 -9.10 -7.75 -51.21
CA MET A 609 -10.19 -7.39 -52.14
C MET A 609 -9.80 -6.08 -52.82
N GLY A 610 -9.39 -6.19 -54.09
CA GLY A 610 -9.32 -5.05 -54.99
C GLY A 610 -10.73 -4.64 -55.40
N GLY A 611 -11.09 -3.39 -55.11
CA GLY A 611 -12.27 -2.72 -55.64
C GLY A 611 -11.86 -1.32 -56.06
N SER A 612 -11.89 -1.04 -57.37
CA SER A 612 -11.67 0.28 -57.92
C SER A 612 -12.82 1.22 -57.51
N GLY A 613 -12.49 2.33 -56.86
CA GLY A 613 -13.41 3.41 -56.58
C GLY A 613 -12.61 4.66 -56.24
N ALA A 614 -12.50 5.57 -57.20
CA ALA A 614 -11.81 6.84 -57.03
C ALA A 614 -12.60 7.75 -56.06
N VAL A 615 -12.00 8.07 -54.91
CA VAL A 615 -12.39 9.25 -54.10
C VAL A 615 -11.12 9.87 -53.49
N SER A 616 -10.92 11.15 -53.78
CA SER A 616 -9.86 12.03 -53.28
C SER A 616 -9.90 12.21 -51.75
N PRO A 617 -8.75 12.32 -51.05
CA PRO A 617 -8.73 12.62 -49.63
C PRO A 617 -8.68 14.14 -49.38
N ARG A 618 -9.62 14.65 -48.58
CA ARG A 618 -9.44 15.90 -47.81
C ARG A 618 -9.24 15.53 -46.33
N PRO A 619 -8.22 16.04 -45.64
CA PRO A 619 -8.04 15.76 -44.22
C PRO A 619 -8.85 16.75 -43.39
N ARG A 620 -9.53 16.26 -42.35
CA ARG A 620 -9.85 17.06 -41.16
C ARG A 620 -9.31 16.35 -39.92
N PRO A 621 -8.74 17.09 -38.96
CA PRO A 621 -7.88 16.56 -37.93
C PRO A 621 -8.70 16.08 -36.74
N VAL A 622 -8.37 14.92 -36.19
CA VAL A 622 -8.78 14.55 -34.82
C VAL A 622 -7.52 14.24 -34.03
N ILE A 623 -7.31 15.16 -33.09
CA ILE A 623 -6.34 15.25 -32.01
C ILE A 623 -6.27 13.91 -31.25
N TRP A 624 -5.06 13.40 -31.02
CA TRP A 624 -4.52 12.82 -29.77
C TRP A 624 -3.12 12.28 -30.10
N ALA A 625 -2.11 13.15 -29.98
CA ALA A 625 -0.70 12.76 -30.01
C ALA A 625 -0.24 12.45 -28.56
N PRO A 626 0.52 11.36 -28.32
CA PRO A 626 1.31 11.24 -27.11
C PRO A 626 2.56 12.11 -27.28
N LEU A 627 2.66 13.13 -26.45
CA LEU A 627 3.81 14.02 -26.36
C LEU A 627 5.01 13.23 -25.80
N VAL A 628 5.90 12.75 -26.68
CA VAL A 628 7.21 12.21 -26.27
C VAL A 628 8.26 12.87 -27.16
N HIS A 629 8.76 14.04 -26.76
CA HIS A 629 10.10 14.54 -27.05
C HIS A 629 10.46 15.74 -26.14
N ALA A 630 11.22 15.42 -25.08
CA ALA A 630 12.29 16.22 -24.41
C ALA A 630 11.94 17.58 -23.72
N PRO A 631 12.73 18.04 -22.70
CA PRO A 631 14.18 17.87 -22.61
C PRO A 631 14.71 17.18 -21.34
N LEU A 632 15.68 16.30 -21.60
CA LEU A 632 16.70 15.70 -20.74
C LEU A 632 17.63 16.71 -20.02
N GLN A 633 17.24 17.98 -19.85
CA GLN A 633 18.11 19.01 -19.26
C GLN A 633 17.91 19.23 -17.75
N THR A 634 16.80 18.75 -17.16
CA THR A 634 16.55 18.90 -15.71
C THR A 634 17.13 17.76 -14.87
N ALA A 635 17.31 16.57 -15.43
CA ALA A 635 17.92 15.44 -14.71
C ALA A 635 19.46 15.55 -14.57
N ALA A 636 20.13 16.29 -15.47
CA ALA A 636 21.56 16.55 -15.38
C ALA A 636 21.92 17.57 -14.28
N ALA A 637 21.01 18.50 -13.97
CA ALA A 637 21.22 19.51 -12.93
C ALA A 637 21.20 18.89 -11.51
N THR A 638 20.41 17.84 -11.29
CA THR A 638 20.36 17.14 -10.00
C THR A 638 21.54 16.18 -9.76
N SER A 639 22.16 15.66 -10.82
CA SER A 639 23.36 14.81 -10.69
C SER A 639 24.62 15.60 -10.34
N ASN A 640 24.78 16.84 -10.83
CA ASN A 640 25.94 17.66 -10.48
C ASN A 640 25.90 18.17 -9.03
N VAL A 641 24.71 18.38 -8.46
CA VAL A 641 24.55 18.73 -7.04
C VAL A 641 24.82 17.52 -6.13
N ALA A 642 24.45 16.31 -6.57
CA ALA A 642 24.76 15.08 -5.83
C ALA A 642 26.26 14.72 -5.83
N ILE A 643 27.00 15.11 -6.87
CA ILE A 643 28.46 14.88 -6.96
C ILE A 643 29.24 15.94 -6.15
N ALA A 644 28.73 17.16 -6.02
CA ALA A 644 29.37 18.21 -5.21
C ALA A 644 29.25 17.98 -3.69
N LEU A 645 28.34 17.11 -3.23
CA LEU A 645 28.16 16.75 -1.83
C LEU A 645 28.97 15.51 -1.39
N MET A 646 29.72 14.89 -2.30
CA MET A 646 30.57 13.72 -2.02
C MET A 646 32.07 13.98 -2.09
N HIS A 647 32.50 15.26 -2.14
CA HIS A 647 33.91 15.65 -2.11
C HIS A 647 34.26 16.50 -0.90
#